data_AF-A0A1V4BY45-F1
#
_entry.id   AF-A0A1V4BY45-F1
#
_cell.length_a   1.000
_cell.length_b   1.000
_cell.length_c   1.000
_cell.angle_alpha   90.00
_cell.angle_beta   90.00
_cell.angle_gamma   90.00
#
_symmetry.space_group_name_H-M   'P 1'
#
loop_
_entity.id
_entity.type
_entity.pdbx_description
1 polymer ?
#
loop_
_entity_poly.entity_id
_entity_poly.type
_entity_poly.pdbx_seq_one_letter_code
_entity_poly.pdbx_strand_id
1 'polypeptide(L)'
;MSWQNEVKTALENNQYDIVSQFYEELIEREPLEISYYWYLGLSYLLQAKEEEAQATWLLVFTQGEEQETESWLLELSNILAAEANRQLELENLEITWLIRKHLQEINPSYLDNLLHLTLVEIKLNRFHPQQLQEWQILELITQGSVNSQLLEQVVIAVIPYAHEYTIELVRLSLSYLDNSLELLNHVITVTRHFAFEKYQPIYSVDLAEAFLPLYPENLYLVANLFWFYVSVPNYQKAIKFIKEFKDKSQTIDLKMFSQSLLFNGSLRASKWNDIPSICQEYKHLIKKFLEEKPQDIHPLVREALLTVMNPISYYEDNPKENRPLLSQIGSFFQETYKGMLGFKEESFEKPREDNPNKKLKIGYIAQNLKRHPVGFLSRWTINYHNREQFDIHLYMVSQPVDEITKQWFSNPADKIYHATADSLATYRKIKEDNIDILVDLDSGTGPMVVQVIALKPAPIQVNWLGFDGSGLPAVDYLLADAYVLPENAQEYYQEKIWRLPDAFVAVDGFEIAVPTLRREDLDINNDAVIYLSSQTAIKRNPAMIRLQMQILKSVPNSYFLIQGVADDNSLLDLFCQIAAEVGVETNRIKMLPLYQTETYRANLAIADVVLDTYPFNGGTTTLETLWMGIPLVVKVGQQWSSRNGYTLMMNAGITEGIAWSDEEYVQWGIKLGLDKNLREEVRWKLRKSRHTSPLWNAKQFTRDLENAYRQMWNIYCQS
;
A
#
# COMPACT_ATOMS: atom_id res chain seq x y z
N MET A 1 -49.91 -33.52 -29.60
CA MET A 1 -50.01 -32.05 -29.46
C MET A 1 -50.33 -31.57 -28.03
N SER A 2 -51.06 -32.30 -27.17
CA SER A 2 -51.28 -31.86 -25.76
C SER A 2 -50.01 -31.96 -24.89
N TRP A 3 -49.25 -33.06 -25.04
CA TRP A 3 -48.11 -33.38 -24.19
C TRP A 3 -46.91 -32.43 -24.32
N GLN A 4 -46.65 -31.85 -25.49
CA GLN A 4 -45.55 -30.89 -25.66
C GLN A 4 -45.75 -29.61 -24.82
N ASN A 5 -47.00 -29.18 -24.64
CA ASN A 5 -47.31 -28.06 -23.75
C ASN A 5 -47.21 -28.47 -22.28
N GLU A 6 -47.63 -29.69 -21.93
CA GLU A 6 -47.53 -30.23 -20.56
C GLU A 6 -46.08 -30.43 -20.11
N VAL A 7 -45.19 -30.89 -20.98
CA VAL A 7 -43.75 -31.06 -20.69
C VAL A 7 -43.06 -29.71 -20.52
N LYS A 8 -43.39 -28.73 -21.36
CA LYS A 8 -42.89 -27.36 -21.20
C LYS A 8 -43.32 -26.75 -19.87
N THR A 9 -44.60 -26.89 -19.52
CA THR A 9 -45.13 -26.44 -18.22
C THR A 9 -44.53 -27.23 -17.05
N ALA A 10 -44.27 -28.53 -17.19
CA ALA A 10 -43.62 -29.35 -16.17
C ALA A 10 -42.17 -28.89 -15.94
N LEU A 11 -41.43 -28.59 -17.01
CA LEU A 11 -40.06 -28.08 -16.94
C LEU A 11 -39.99 -26.68 -16.31
N GLU A 12 -40.95 -25.80 -16.62
CA GLU A 12 -41.12 -24.49 -15.99
C GLU A 12 -41.46 -24.60 -14.49
N ASN A 13 -42.15 -25.67 -14.08
CA ASN A 13 -42.55 -25.91 -12.68
C ASN A 13 -41.61 -26.88 -11.92
N ASN A 14 -40.43 -27.21 -12.46
CA ASN A 14 -39.46 -28.15 -11.88
C ASN A 14 -40.02 -29.57 -11.60
N GLN A 15 -41.03 -30.01 -12.36
CA GLN A 15 -41.65 -31.33 -12.24
C GLN A 15 -40.92 -32.36 -13.12
N TYR A 16 -39.64 -32.60 -12.81
CA TYR A 16 -38.75 -33.40 -13.65
C TYR A 16 -39.15 -34.87 -13.77
N ASP A 17 -39.86 -35.44 -12.79
CA ASP A 17 -40.40 -36.81 -12.85
C ASP A 17 -41.39 -37.00 -14.01
N ILE A 18 -42.19 -35.97 -14.29
CA ILE A 18 -43.16 -35.97 -15.40
C ILE A 18 -42.40 -35.87 -16.73
N VAL A 19 -41.31 -35.11 -16.76
CA VAL A 19 -40.43 -34.96 -17.93
C VAL A 19 -39.71 -36.28 -18.24
N SER A 20 -39.19 -36.99 -17.23
CA SER A 20 -38.51 -38.29 -17.46
C SER A 20 -39.48 -39.36 -17.96
N GLN A 21 -40.66 -39.50 -17.33
CA GLN A 21 -41.70 -40.44 -17.78
C GLN A 21 -42.12 -40.19 -19.23
N PHE A 22 -42.22 -38.92 -19.63
CA PHE A 22 -42.55 -38.56 -21.00
C PHE A 22 -41.47 -39.01 -22.00
N TYR A 23 -40.20 -38.79 -21.72
CA TYR A 23 -39.11 -39.21 -22.62
C TYR A 23 -38.90 -40.74 -22.61
N GLU A 24 -39.13 -41.42 -21.49
CA GLU A 24 -39.18 -42.90 -21.43
C GLU A 24 -40.23 -43.45 -22.41
N GLU A 25 -41.47 -42.93 -22.38
CA GLU A 25 -42.53 -43.34 -23.31
C GLU A 25 -42.21 -43.04 -24.78
N LEU A 26 -41.51 -41.94 -25.07
CA LEU A 26 -41.10 -41.60 -26.44
C LEU A 26 -40.03 -42.57 -26.95
N ILE A 27 -39.06 -42.93 -26.11
CA ILE A 27 -38.01 -43.89 -26.45
C ILE A 27 -38.59 -45.29 -26.73
N GLU A 28 -39.62 -45.72 -25.99
CA GLU A 28 -40.30 -46.99 -26.27
C GLU A 28 -40.97 -47.01 -27.66
N ARG A 29 -41.47 -45.87 -28.13
CA ARG A 29 -42.16 -45.75 -29.42
C ARG A 29 -41.22 -45.51 -30.59
N GLU A 30 -40.18 -44.71 -30.37
CA GLU A 30 -39.25 -44.21 -31.38
C GLU A 30 -37.80 -44.36 -30.87
N PRO A 31 -37.29 -45.60 -30.69
CA PRO A 31 -36.01 -45.85 -30.01
C PRO A 31 -34.78 -45.37 -30.79
N LEU A 32 -34.94 -45.00 -32.06
CA LEU A 32 -33.87 -44.49 -32.92
C LEU A 32 -33.70 -42.96 -32.84
N GLU A 33 -34.62 -42.25 -32.18
CA GLU A 33 -34.56 -40.80 -32.04
C GLU A 33 -33.66 -40.41 -30.84
N ILE A 34 -32.40 -40.10 -31.15
CA ILE A 34 -31.33 -39.90 -30.18
C ILE A 34 -31.59 -38.72 -29.24
N SER A 35 -32.23 -37.65 -29.75
CA SER A 35 -32.53 -36.46 -28.98
C SER A 35 -33.35 -36.76 -27.71
N TYR A 36 -34.19 -37.81 -27.73
CA TYR A 36 -34.98 -38.22 -26.56
C TYR A 36 -34.12 -38.74 -25.40
N TYR A 37 -33.02 -39.43 -25.70
CA TYR A 37 -32.10 -39.93 -24.68
C TYR A 37 -31.32 -38.78 -24.02
N TRP A 38 -30.99 -37.72 -24.76
CA TRP A 38 -30.37 -36.52 -24.20
C TRP A 38 -31.26 -35.85 -23.15
N TYR A 39 -32.51 -35.59 -23.50
CA TYR A 39 -33.46 -34.96 -22.58
C TYR A 39 -33.89 -35.89 -21.43
N LEU A 40 -33.97 -37.21 -21.66
CA LEU A 40 -34.19 -38.16 -20.57
C LEU A 40 -33.04 -38.11 -19.56
N GLY A 41 -31.80 -38.23 -20.01
CA GLY A 41 -30.64 -38.17 -19.11
C GLY A 41 -30.53 -36.82 -18.39
N LEU A 42 -30.82 -35.71 -19.07
CA LEU A 42 -30.90 -34.40 -18.42
C LEU A 42 -31.98 -34.34 -17.34
N SER A 43 -33.16 -34.92 -17.60
CA SER A 43 -34.24 -34.96 -16.61
C SER A 43 -33.88 -35.81 -15.38
N TYR A 44 -33.14 -36.92 -15.55
CA TYR A 44 -32.58 -37.69 -14.44
C TYR A 44 -31.54 -36.89 -13.67
N LEU A 45 -30.66 -36.18 -14.37
CA LEU A 45 -29.65 -35.35 -13.72
C LEU A 45 -30.30 -34.26 -12.84
N LEU A 46 -31.37 -33.62 -13.32
CA LEU A 46 -32.16 -32.64 -12.58
C LEU A 46 -32.93 -33.24 -11.38
N GLN A 47 -33.10 -34.57 -11.34
CA GLN A 47 -33.67 -35.32 -10.21
C GLN A 47 -32.59 -35.85 -9.24
N ALA A 48 -31.32 -35.47 -9.41
CA ALA A 48 -30.18 -36.05 -8.68
C ALA A 48 -29.99 -37.56 -8.88
N LYS A 49 -30.40 -38.07 -10.05
CA LYS A 49 -30.20 -39.45 -10.52
C LYS A 49 -29.03 -39.49 -11.50
N GLU A 50 -27.82 -39.25 -10.99
CA GLU A 50 -26.60 -39.07 -11.79
C GLU A 50 -26.18 -40.35 -12.53
N GLU A 51 -26.26 -41.51 -11.86
CA GLU A 51 -25.89 -42.80 -12.45
C GLU A 51 -26.82 -43.14 -13.62
N GLU A 52 -28.12 -42.88 -13.48
CA GLU A 52 -29.12 -43.09 -14.52
C GLU A 52 -28.93 -42.14 -15.71
N ALA A 53 -28.59 -40.87 -15.45
CA ALA A 53 -28.26 -39.90 -16.49
C ALA A 53 -27.05 -40.35 -17.32
N GLN A 54 -25.95 -40.70 -16.65
CA GLN A 54 -24.72 -41.17 -17.30
C GLN A 54 -24.95 -42.47 -18.07
N ALA A 55 -25.67 -43.44 -17.49
CA ALA A 55 -26.00 -44.69 -18.17
C ALA A 55 -26.84 -44.45 -19.44
N THR A 56 -27.79 -43.52 -19.38
CA THR A 56 -28.65 -43.16 -20.52
C THR A 56 -27.82 -42.58 -21.67
N TRP A 57 -26.89 -41.68 -21.38
CA TRP A 57 -26.03 -41.09 -22.42
C TRP A 57 -24.97 -42.06 -22.95
N LEU A 58 -24.35 -42.83 -22.07
CA LEU A 58 -23.34 -43.83 -22.45
C LEU A 58 -23.93 -44.89 -23.38
N LEU A 59 -25.18 -45.30 -23.15
CA LEU A 59 -25.88 -46.24 -24.03
C LEU A 59 -25.89 -45.75 -25.48
N VAL A 60 -26.16 -44.46 -25.72
CA VAL A 60 -26.16 -43.88 -27.06
C VAL A 60 -24.75 -43.85 -27.65
N PHE A 61 -23.75 -43.38 -26.88
CA PHE A 61 -22.38 -43.30 -27.38
C PHE A 61 -21.76 -44.66 -27.72
N THR A 62 -22.16 -45.75 -27.04
CA THR A 62 -21.67 -47.10 -27.35
C THR A 62 -22.20 -47.68 -28.67
N GLN A 63 -23.22 -47.05 -29.27
CA GLN A 63 -23.90 -47.56 -30.46
C GLN A 63 -23.49 -46.85 -31.77
N GLY A 64 -22.72 -45.76 -31.70
CA GLY A 64 -22.36 -44.94 -32.86
C GLY A 64 -21.01 -45.26 -33.49
N GLU A 65 -20.88 -44.94 -34.78
CA GLU A 65 -19.59 -44.84 -35.46
C GLU A 65 -18.88 -43.52 -35.12
N GLU A 66 -17.55 -43.44 -35.25
CA GLU A 66 -16.71 -42.31 -34.80
C GLU A 66 -17.24 -40.94 -35.26
N GLN A 67 -17.64 -40.82 -36.53
CA GLN A 67 -18.16 -39.57 -37.10
C GLN A 67 -19.55 -39.17 -36.57
N GLU A 68 -20.37 -40.14 -36.17
CA GLU A 68 -21.69 -39.89 -35.56
C GLU A 68 -21.53 -39.46 -34.10
N THR A 69 -20.57 -40.05 -33.39
CA THR A 69 -20.28 -39.72 -31.99
C THR A 69 -19.83 -38.27 -31.81
N GLU A 70 -19.07 -37.69 -32.75
CA GLU A 70 -18.69 -36.26 -32.70
C GLU A 70 -19.92 -35.34 -32.83
N SER A 71 -20.85 -35.66 -33.73
CA SER A 71 -22.08 -34.88 -33.92
C SER A 71 -23.00 -34.96 -32.70
N TRP A 72 -23.13 -36.15 -32.11
CA TRP A 72 -23.92 -36.41 -30.91
C TRP A 72 -23.33 -35.75 -29.67
N LEU A 73 -22.00 -35.78 -29.54
CA LEU A 73 -21.29 -35.07 -28.49
C LEU A 73 -21.61 -33.58 -28.53
N LEU A 74 -21.60 -32.97 -29.72
CA LEU A 74 -21.94 -31.56 -29.92
C LEU A 74 -23.42 -31.28 -29.57
N GLU A 75 -24.33 -32.15 -29.99
CA GLU A 75 -25.77 -32.03 -29.69
C GLU A 75 -26.05 -32.07 -28.18
N LEU A 76 -25.56 -33.09 -27.49
CA LEU A 76 -25.71 -33.22 -26.04
C LEU A 76 -25.03 -32.05 -25.31
N SER A 77 -23.84 -31.64 -25.74
CA SER A 77 -23.13 -30.51 -25.16
C SER A 77 -23.95 -29.22 -25.22
N ASN A 78 -24.61 -28.96 -26.35
CA ASN A 78 -25.46 -27.78 -26.52
C ASN A 78 -26.72 -27.84 -25.63
N ILE A 79 -27.35 -29.01 -25.49
CA ILE A 79 -28.51 -29.21 -24.62
C ILE A 79 -28.13 -28.96 -23.15
N LEU A 80 -27.05 -29.59 -22.68
CA LEU A 80 -26.58 -29.40 -21.30
C LEU A 80 -26.14 -27.96 -21.04
N ALA A 81 -25.45 -27.33 -21.99
CA ALA A 81 -25.03 -25.93 -21.85
C ALA A 81 -26.21 -24.97 -21.79
N ALA A 82 -27.26 -25.18 -22.60
CA ALA A 82 -28.46 -24.36 -22.58
C ALA A 82 -29.21 -24.48 -21.24
N GLU A 83 -29.38 -25.70 -20.73
CA GLU A 83 -30.05 -25.91 -19.45
C GLU A 83 -29.22 -25.38 -18.27
N ALA A 84 -27.90 -25.57 -18.28
CA ALA A 84 -27.03 -24.99 -17.25
C ALA A 84 -27.14 -23.45 -17.20
N ASN A 85 -27.24 -22.79 -18.36
CA ASN A 85 -27.46 -21.34 -18.45
C ASN A 85 -28.84 -20.94 -17.90
N ARG A 86 -29.91 -21.67 -18.23
CA ARG A 86 -31.24 -21.45 -17.68
C ARG A 86 -31.25 -21.57 -16.15
N GLN A 87 -30.59 -22.59 -15.61
CA GLN A 87 -30.47 -22.79 -14.16
C GLN A 87 -29.65 -21.67 -13.49
N LEU A 88 -28.65 -21.13 -14.19
CA LEU A 88 -27.87 -20.00 -13.70
C LEU A 88 -28.71 -18.72 -13.63
N GLU A 89 -29.58 -18.48 -14.62
CA GLU A 89 -30.54 -17.37 -14.62
C GLU A 89 -31.57 -17.49 -13.47
N LEU A 90 -31.88 -18.72 -13.06
CA LEU A 90 -32.74 -19.02 -11.91
C LEU A 90 -31.99 -19.01 -10.56
N GLU A 91 -30.71 -18.64 -10.54
CA GLU A 91 -29.84 -18.64 -9.35
C GLU A 91 -29.62 -20.01 -8.69
N ASN A 92 -29.88 -21.12 -9.42
CA ASN A 92 -29.70 -22.49 -8.94
C ASN A 92 -28.25 -22.97 -9.09
N LEU A 93 -27.31 -22.38 -8.35
CA LEU A 93 -25.87 -22.57 -8.53
C LEU A 93 -25.39 -24.03 -8.44
N GLU A 94 -25.93 -24.84 -7.52
CA GLU A 94 -25.54 -26.25 -7.39
C GLU A 94 -25.99 -27.10 -8.58
N ILE A 95 -27.18 -26.82 -9.11
CA ILE A 95 -27.71 -27.53 -10.29
C ILE A 95 -26.92 -27.10 -11.53
N THR A 96 -26.63 -25.80 -11.68
CA THR A 96 -25.74 -25.30 -12.73
C THR A 96 -24.38 -25.99 -12.64
N TRP A 97 -23.78 -26.06 -11.45
CA TRP A 97 -22.50 -26.73 -11.22
C TRP A 97 -22.56 -28.20 -11.64
N LEU A 98 -23.58 -28.93 -11.20
CA LEU A 98 -23.77 -30.35 -11.52
C LEU A 98 -23.82 -30.58 -13.04
N ILE A 99 -24.66 -29.83 -13.76
CA ILE A 99 -24.78 -29.97 -15.23
C ILE A 99 -23.46 -29.63 -15.92
N ARG A 100 -22.80 -28.54 -15.51
CA ARG A 100 -21.51 -28.12 -16.07
C ARG A 100 -20.40 -29.14 -15.80
N LYS A 101 -20.44 -29.81 -14.64
CA LYS A 101 -19.47 -30.85 -14.26
C LYS A 101 -19.63 -32.11 -15.09
N HIS A 102 -20.85 -32.61 -15.27
CA HIS A 102 -21.12 -33.74 -16.17
C HIS A 102 -20.78 -33.40 -17.62
N LEU A 103 -21.04 -32.15 -18.05
CA LEU A 103 -20.62 -31.69 -19.38
C LEU A 103 -19.09 -31.67 -19.54
N GLN A 104 -18.33 -31.35 -18.49
CA GLN A 104 -16.87 -31.46 -18.51
C GLN A 104 -16.42 -32.93 -18.65
N GLU A 105 -17.08 -33.88 -18.00
CA GLU A 105 -16.72 -35.31 -18.10
C GLU A 105 -17.00 -35.87 -19.49
N ILE A 106 -18.11 -35.45 -20.10
CA ILE A 106 -18.53 -35.85 -21.44
C ILE A 106 -17.66 -35.21 -22.52
N ASN A 107 -17.39 -33.91 -22.40
CA ASN A 107 -16.62 -33.13 -23.37
C ASN A 107 -15.55 -32.28 -22.67
N PRO A 108 -14.40 -32.87 -22.29
CA PRO A 108 -13.36 -32.17 -21.55
C PRO A 108 -12.68 -31.05 -22.36
N SER A 109 -12.78 -31.08 -23.69
CA SER A 109 -12.25 -30.03 -24.58
C SER A 109 -13.19 -28.84 -24.78
N TYR A 110 -14.41 -28.85 -24.20
CA TYR A 110 -15.37 -27.77 -24.39
C TYR A 110 -15.02 -26.54 -23.52
N LEU A 111 -14.17 -25.66 -24.07
CA LEU A 111 -13.63 -24.50 -23.36
C LEU A 111 -14.70 -23.59 -22.73
N ASP A 112 -15.76 -23.21 -23.45
CA ASP A 112 -16.81 -22.34 -22.90
C ASP A 112 -17.47 -22.97 -21.66
N ASN A 113 -17.65 -24.30 -21.64
CA ASN A 113 -18.15 -24.99 -20.48
C ASN A 113 -17.20 -24.88 -19.28
N LEU A 114 -15.89 -25.08 -19.50
CA LEU A 114 -14.88 -24.97 -18.45
C LEU A 114 -14.77 -23.55 -17.89
N LEU A 115 -14.87 -22.54 -18.75
CA LEU A 115 -14.90 -21.14 -18.35
C LEU A 115 -16.15 -20.82 -17.51
N HIS A 116 -17.33 -21.29 -17.92
CA HIS A 116 -18.55 -21.17 -17.10
C HIS A 116 -18.46 -21.92 -15.77
N LEU A 117 -17.92 -23.15 -15.77
CA LEU A 117 -17.72 -23.94 -14.57
C LEU A 117 -16.80 -23.21 -13.58
N THR A 118 -15.72 -22.58 -14.08
CA THR A 118 -14.82 -21.74 -13.27
C THR A 118 -15.58 -20.61 -12.58
N LEU A 119 -16.45 -19.87 -13.29
CA LEU A 119 -17.26 -18.80 -12.68
C LEU A 119 -18.21 -19.34 -11.61
N VAL A 120 -18.81 -20.52 -11.82
CA VAL A 120 -19.73 -21.15 -10.87
C VAL A 120 -18.97 -21.60 -9.61
N GLU A 121 -17.80 -22.21 -9.76
CA GLU A 121 -16.92 -22.63 -8.66
C GLU A 121 -16.47 -21.44 -7.80
N ILE A 122 -16.19 -20.29 -8.44
CA ILE A 122 -15.92 -19.03 -7.74
C ILE A 122 -17.16 -18.57 -6.95
N LYS A 123 -18.35 -18.57 -7.56
CA LYS A 123 -19.61 -18.19 -6.88
C LYS A 123 -19.94 -19.11 -5.71
N LEU A 124 -19.58 -20.39 -5.79
CA LEU A 124 -19.74 -21.39 -4.73
C LEU A 124 -18.63 -21.37 -3.67
N ASN A 125 -17.61 -20.51 -3.81
CA ASN A 125 -16.41 -20.45 -2.96
C ASN A 125 -15.62 -21.78 -2.92
N ARG A 126 -15.57 -22.50 -4.05
CA ARG A 126 -14.88 -23.80 -4.21
C ARG A 126 -13.70 -23.74 -5.18
N PHE A 127 -13.51 -22.61 -5.85
CA PHE A 127 -12.44 -22.45 -6.84
C PHE A 127 -11.03 -22.50 -6.25
N HIS A 128 -10.16 -23.24 -6.91
CA HIS A 128 -8.72 -23.30 -6.67
C HIS A 128 -7.96 -23.14 -7.99
N PRO A 129 -6.93 -22.27 -8.08
CA PRO A 129 -6.22 -22.01 -9.34
C PRO A 129 -5.62 -23.24 -10.04
N GLN A 130 -5.32 -24.31 -9.31
CA GLN A 130 -4.87 -25.59 -9.87
C GLN A 130 -5.88 -26.19 -10.86
N GLN A 131 -7.18 -25.92 -10.68
CA GLN A 131 -8.24 -26.35 -11.58
C GLN A 131 -8.02 -25.83 -13.01
N LEU A 132 -7.42 -24.65 -13.19
CA LEU A 132 -7.11 -24.12 -14.53
C LEU A 132 -6.16 -25.04 -15.31
N GLN A 133 -5.21 -25.67 -14.61
CA GLN A 133 -4.29 -26.64 -15.18
C GLN A 133 -4.92 -28.04 -15.27
N GLU A 134 -5.60 -28.49 -14.21
CA GLU A 134 -6.26 -29.81 -14.17
C GLU A 134 -7.31 -29.97 -15.27
N TRP A 135 -8.02 -28.88 -15.58
CA TRP A 135 -9.04 -28.85 -16.64
C TRP A 135 -8.46 -28.43 -18.00
N GLN A 136 -7.13 -28.32 -18.12
CA GLN A 136 -6.43 -28.00 -19.37
C GLN A 136 -6.89 -26.69 -20.03
N ILE A 137 -7.47 -25.75 -19.25
CA ILE A 137 -7.97 -24.47 -19.76
C ILE A 137 -6.84 -23.69 -20.45
N LEU A 138 -5.64 -23.69 -19.84
CA LEU A 138 -4.47 -22.98 -20.36
C LEU A 138 -4.05 -23.49 -21.75
N GLU A 139 -4.13 -24.80 -21.97
CA GLU A 139 -3.82 -25.41 -23.26
C GLU A 139 -4.92 -25.12 -24.30
N LEU A 140 -6.19 -25.34 -23.92
CA LEU A 140 -7.34 -25.20 -24.82
C LEU A 140 -7.51 -23.78 -25.37
N ILE A 141 -7.19 -22.74 -24.58
CA ILE A 141 -7.22 -21.35 -25.05
C ILE A 141 -6.31 -21.15 -26.27
N THR A 142 -5.17 -21.84 -26.33
CA THR A 142 -4.20 -21.68 -27.43
C THR A 142 -4.57 -22.44 -28.71
N GLN A 143 -5.50 -23.41 -28.62
CA GLN A 143 -5.78 -24.38 -29.68
C GLN A 143 -7.10 -24.12 -30.44
N GLY A 144 -7.99 -23.26 -29.92
CA GLY A 144 -9.36 -23.15 -30.42
C GLY A 144 -9.90 -21.73 -30.60
N SER A 145 -11.17 -21.67 -31.02
CA SER A 145 -11.96 -20.43 -30.97
C SER A 145 -12.37 -20.16 -29.53
N VAL A 146 -12.20 -18.92 -29.08
CA VAL A 146 -12.46 -18.52 -27.68
C VAL A 146 -13.57 -17.48 -27.64
N ASN A 147 -14.55 -17.68 -26.77
CA ASN A 147 -15.54 -16.67 -26.45
C ASN A 147 -14.88 -15.55 -25.62
N SER A 148 -14.51 -14.44 -26.27
CA SER A 148 -13.74 -13.34 -25.65
C SER A 148 -14.45 -12.70 -24.45
N GLN A 149 -15.76 -12.52 -24.53
CA GLN A 149 -16.54 -11.92 -23.44
C GLN A 149 -16.60 -12.83 -22.21
N LEU A 150 -16.78 -14.14 -22.40
CA LEU A 150 -16.76 -15.11 -21.32
C LEU A 150 -15.35 -15.22 -20.70
N LEU A 151 -14.32 -15.26 -21.55
CA LEU A 151 -12.93 -15.30 -21.12
C LEU A 151 -12.58 -14.07 -20.27
N GLU A 152 -13.01 -12.87 -20.67
CA GLU A 152 -12.82 -11.64 -19.91
C GLU A 152 -13.40 -11.74 -18.49
N GLN A 153 -14.64 -12.26 -18.37
CA GLN A 153 -15.28 -12.46 -17.07
C GLN A 153 -14.50 -13.43 -16.18
N VAL A 154 -14.01 -14.54 -16.73
CA VAL A 154 -13.19 -15.50 -15.99
C VAL A 154 -11.88 -14.86 -15.56
N VAL A 155 -11.17 -14.19 -16.46
CA VAL A 155 -9.91 -13.51 -16.17
C VAL A 155 -10.08 -12.52 -15.01
N ILE A 156 -11.11 -11.67 -15.04
CA ILE A 156 -11.41 -10.73 -13.95
C ILE A 156 -11.69 -11.49 -12.64
N ALA A 157 -12.49 -12.55 -12.71
CA ALA A 157 -12.90 -13.32 -11.53
C ALA A 157 -11.75 -14.11 -10.86
N VAL A 158 -10.74 -14.54 -11.62
CA VAL A 158 -9.62 -15.32 -11.08
C VAL A 158 -8.48 -14.48 -10.50
N ILE A 159 -8.34 -13.20 -10.88
CA ILE A 159 -7.26 -12.32 -10.39
C ILE A 159 -7.14 -12.27 -8.85
N PRO A 160 -8.24 -12.29 -8.06
CA PRO A 160 -8.16 -12.37 -6.60
C PRO A 160 -7.54 -13.67 -6.05
N TYR A 161 -7.31 -14.69 -6.88
CA TYR A 161 -6.72 -15.97 -6.50
C TYR A 161 -5.26 -16.03 -6.96
N ALA A 162 -4.35 -15.54 -6.12
CA ALA A 162 -2.94 -15.41 -6.44
C ALA A 162 -2.26 -16.78 -6.65
N HIS A 163 -1.89 -17.09 -7.91
CA HIS A 163 -1.21 -18.31 -8.32
C HIS A 163 -0.54 -18.12 -9.69
N GLU A 164 0.46 -18.95 -10.02
CA GLU A 164 1.15 -18.92 -11.33
C GLU A 164 0.19 -19.17 -12.50
N TYR A 165 -0.71 -20.15 -12.38
CA TYR A 165 -1.73 -20.43 -13.40
C TYR A 165 -2.71 -19.28 -13.63
N THR A 166 -2.98 -18.45 -12.62
CA THR A 166 -3.78 -17.24 -12.79
C THR A 166 -3.05 -16.23 -13.68
N ILE A 167 -1.74 -16.06 -13.47
CA ILE A 167 -0.89 -15.18 -14.30
C ILE A 167 -0.82 -15.71 -15.74
N GLU A 168 -0.65 -17.03 -15.88
CA GLU A 168 -0.59 -17.68 -17.19
C GLU A 168 -1.90 -17.55 -17.95
N LEU A 169 -3.05 -17.78 -17.29
CA LEU A 169 -4.36 -17.56 -17.88
C LEU A 169 -4.51 -16.12 -18.38
N VAL A 170 -4.18 -15.13 -17.56
CA VAL A 170 -4.24 -13.71 -17.95
C VAL A 170 -3.37 -13.50 -19.20
N ARG A 171 -2.10 -13.93 -19.17
CA ARG A 171 -1.14 -13.76 -20.27
C ARG A 171 -1.64 -14.36 -21.58
N LEU A 172 -2.14 -15.60 -21.56
CA LEU A 172 -2.67 -16.29 -22.74
C LEU A 172 -3.95 -15.64 -23.25
N SER A 173 -4.74 -15.06 -22.35
CA SER A 173 -6.01 -14.40 -22.69
C SER A 173 -5.82 -13.07 -23.41
N LEU A 174 -4.74 -12.33 -23.16
CA LEU A 174 -4.59 -10.94 -23.61
C LEU A 174 -4.77 -10.74 -25.12
N SER A 175 -4.36 -11.70 -25.97
CA SER A 175 -4.53 -11.61 -27.43
C SER A 175 -5.98 -11.74 -27.90
N TYR A 176 -6.88 -12.21 -27.03
CA TYR A 176 -8.29 -12.44 -27.33
C TYR A 176 -9.21 -11.35 -26.74
N LEU A 177 -8.67 -10.41 -25.97
CA LEU A 177 -9.45 -9.40 -25.24
C LEU A 177 -9.39 -8.03 -25.92
N ASP A 178 -10.53 -7.61 -26.46
CA ASP A 178 -10.69 -6.28 -27.08
C ASP A 178 -10.52 -5.14 -26.05
N ASN A 179 -10.91 -5.36 -24.79
CA ASN A 179 -10.86 -4.38 -23.69
C ASN A 179 -9.64 -4.53 -22.78
N SER A 180 -8.51 -5.03 -23.30
CA SER A 180 -7.30 -5.30 -22.51
C SER A 180 -6.74 -4.07 -21.75
N LEU A 181 -7.09 -2.84 -22.14
CA LEU A 181 -6.75 -1.62 -21.40
C LEU A 181 -7.62 -1.39 -20.16
N GLU A 182 -8.91 -1.70 -20.22
CA GLU A 182 -9.80 -1.64 -19.04
C GLU A 182 -9.40 -2.71 -18.02
N LEU A 183 -9.10 -3.91 -18.52
CA LEU A 183 -8.54 -4.98 -17.72
C LEU A 183 -7.22 -4.57 -17.05
N LEU A 184 -6.32 -3.88 -17.77
CA LEU A 184 -5.09 -3.35 -17.17
C LEU A 184 -5.37 -2.41 -15.98
N ASN A 185 -6.36 -1.52 -16.10
CA ASN A 185 -6.74 -0.63 -15.00
C ASN A 185 -7.27 -1.39 -13.78
N HIS A 186 -8.07 -2.45 -14.03
CA HIS A 186 -8.53 -3.35 -12.97
C HIS A 186 -7.35 -4.08 -12.31
N VAL A 187 -6.45 -4.66 -13.11
CA VAL A 187 -5.25 -5.35 -12.66
C VAL A 187 -4.36 -4.44 -11.84
N ILE A 188 -4.10 -3.20 -12.27
CA ILE A 188 -3.31 -2.22 -11.51
C ILE A 188 -3.93 -1.97 -10.14
N THR A 189 -5.26 -1.85 -10.07
CA THR A 189 -5.98 -1.63 -8.81
C THR A 189 -5.82 -2.82 -7.87
N VAL A 190 -6.03 -4.04 -8.38
CA VAL A 190 -5.96 -5.26 -7.57
C VAL A 190 -4.52 -5.60 -7.17
N THR A 191 -3.55 -5.51 -8.09
CA THR A 191 -2.13 -5.79 -7.81
C THR A 191 -1.54 -4.86 -6.76
N ARG A 192 -1.98 -3.59 -6.66
CA ARG A 192 -1.56 -2.73 -5.53
C ARG A 192 -2.00 -3.29 -4.18
N HIS A 193 -3.21 -3.83 -4.08
CA HIS A 193 -3.70 -4.50 -2.88
C HIS A 193 -2.85 -5.73 -2.54
N PHE A 194 -2.54 -6.56 -3.55
CA PHE A 194 -1.69 -7.73 -3.35
C PHE A 194 -0.26 -7.37 -2.94
N ALA A 195 0.37 -6.41 -3.61
CA ALA A 195 1.74 -6.01 -3.33
C ALA A 195 1.90 -5.42 -1.93
N PHE A 196 1.05 -4.46 -1.57
CA PHE A 196 1.27 -3.63 -0.37
C PHE A 196 0.44 -4.04 0.84
N GLU A 197 -0.65 -4.78 0.67
CA GLU A 197 -1.57 -5.13 1.76
C GLU A 197 -1.58 -6.63 2.07
N LYS A 198 -1.53 -7.49 1.04
CA LYS A 198 -1.38 -8.94 1.22
C LYS A 198 0.08 -9.39 1.32
N TYR A 199 1.04 -8.48 1.15
CA TYR A 199 2.47 -8.78 1.12
C TYR A 199 2.84 -9.86 0.09
N GLN A 200 2.19 -9.83 -1.08
CA GLN A 200 2.44 -10.70 -2.23
C GLN A 200 2.91 -9.89 -3.46
N PRO A 201 4.08 -9.21 -3.36
CA PRO A 201 4.55 -8.32 -4.41
C PRO A 201 5.03 -9.05 -5.67
N ILE A 202 5.50 -10.30 -5.57
CA ILE A 202 5.91 -11.10 -6.74
C ILE A 202 4.72 -11.34 -7.69
N TYR A 203 3.58 -11.78 -7.15
CA TYR A 203 2.36 -11.95 -7.93
C TYR A 203 1.94 -10.66 -8.67
N SER A 204 2.12 -9.52 -8.00
CA SER A 204 1.79 -8.20 -8.55
C SER A 204 2.74 -7.78 -9.68
N VAL A 205 4.03 -8.08 -9.54
CA VAL A 205 5.04 -7.89 -10.58
C VAL A 205 4.69 -8.74 -11.80
N ASP A 206 4.52 -10.05 -11.62
CA ASP A 206 4.34 -10.99 -12.73
C ASP A 206 3.03 -10.73 -13.51
N LEU A 207 1.95 -10.40 -12.78
CA LEU A 207 0.68 -10.06 -13.39
C LEU A 207 0.73 -8.73 -14.17
N ALA A 208 1.38 -7.71 -13.62
CA ALA A 208 1.56 -6.43 -14.33
C ALA A 208 2.50 -6.57 -15.54
N GLU A 209 3.57 -7.38 -15.43
CA GLU A 209 4.50 -7.66 -16.53
C GLU A 209 3.82 -8.35 -17.72
N ALA A 210 2.75 -9.13 -17.48
CA ALA A 210 1.99 -9.74 -18.57
C ALA A 210 1.44 -8.70 -19.57
N PHE A 211 1.14 -7.49 -19.12
CA PHE A 211 0.62 -6.40 -19.96
C PHE A 211 1.71 -5.58 -20.65
N LEU A 212 2.98 -5.71 -20.23
CA LEU A 212 4.08 -4.89 -20.73
C LEU A 212 4.32 -5.03 -22.25
N PRO A 213 4.21 -6.23 -22.87
CA PRO A 213 4.35 -6.36 -24.33
C PRO A 213 3.28 -5.61 -25.12
N LEU A 214 2.06 -5.49 -24.58
CA LEU A 214 0.95 -4.79 -25.24
C LEU A 214 0.98 -3.28 -24.99
N TYR A 215 1.39 -2.87 -23.79
CA TYR A 215 1.34 -1.47 -23.35
C TYR A 215 2.70 -0.97 -22.84
N PRO A 216 3.79 -1.07 -23.62
CA PRO A 216 5.14 -0.74 -23.17
C PRO A 216 5.34 0.74 -22.82
N GLU A 217 4.43 1.61 -23.26
CA GLU A 217 4.48 3.07 -23.05
C GLU A 217 3.35 3.56 -22.13
N ASN A 218 2.54 2.66 -21.57
CA ASN A 218 1.48 3.05 -20.64
C ASN A 218 2.10 3.52 -19.31
N LEU A 219 1.90 4.79 -19.00
CA LEU A 219 2.53 5.47 -17.88
C LEU A 219 2.09 4.93 -16.51
N TYR A 220 0.82 4.52 -16.39
CA TYR A 220 0.32 3.92 -15.15
C TYR A 220 0.94 2.56 -14.91
N LEU A 221 1.05 1.73 -15.95
CA LEU A 221 1.74 0.45 -15.86
C LEU A 221 3.21 0.65 -15.48
N VAL A 222 3.90 1.60 -16.13
CA VAL A 222 5.30 1.90 -15.86
C VAL A 222 5.52 2.32 -14.40
N ALA A 223 4.72 3.25 -13.90
CA ALA A 223 4.86 3.75 -12.54
C ALA A 223 4.52 2.69 -11.48
N ASN A 224 3.49 1.86 -11.70
CA ASN A 224 3.16 0.78 -10.76
C ASN A 224 4.22 -0.33 -10.79
N LEU A 225 4.71 -0.75 -11.96
CA LEU A 225 5.81 -1.71 -12.08
C LEU A 225 7.07 -1.23 -11.36
N PHE A 226 7.42 0.06 -11.46
CA PHE A 226 8.53 0.62 -10.69
C PHE A 226 8.34 0.39 -9.17
N TRP A 227 7.17 0.73 -8.62
CA TRP A 227 6.90 0.53 -7.20
C TRP A 227 6.81 -0.95 -6.82
N PHE A 228 6.34 -1.82 -7.71
CA PHE A 228 6.35 -3.27 -7.50
C PHE A 228 7.77 -3.84 -7.48
N TYR A 229 8.65 -3.44 -8.40
CA TYR A 229 10.07 -3.82 -8.35
C TYR A 229 10.75 -3.34 -7.08
N VAL A 230 10.49 -2.11 -6.66
CA VAL A 230 10.99 -1.58 -5.37
C VAL A 230 10.48 -2.41 -4.18
N SER A 231 9.27 -2.97 -4.27
CA SER A 231 8.68 -3.81 -3.21
C SER A 231 9.18 -5.26 -3.20
N VAL A 232 9.70 -5.78 -4.33
CA VAL A 232 10.43 -7.06 -4.44
C VAL A 232 11.95 -6.80 -4.48
N PRO A 233 12.47 -5.85 -3.68
CA PRO A 233 13.79 -5.22 -3.74
C PRO A 233 14.63 -5.22 -5.04
N ASN A 234 14.03 -5.39 -6.23
CA ASN A 234 14.73 -5.55 -7.50
C ASN A 234 15.05 -4.17 -8.11
N TYR A 235 15.92 -3.44 -7.40
CA TYR A 235 16.23 -2.06 -7.75
C TYR A 235 16.95 -1.92 -9.09
N GLN A 236 17.71 -2.94 -9.50
CA GLN A 236 18.38 -2.92 -10.81
C GLN A 236 17.37 -2.89 -11.95
N LYS A 237 16.34 -3.76 -11.90
CA LYS A 237 15.26 -3.77 -12.88
C LYS A 237 14.46 -2.47 -12.81
N ALA A 238 14.13 -1.99 -11.60
CA ALA A 238 13.42 -0.73 -11.40
C ALA A 238 14.14 0.48 -12.04
N ILE A 239 15.45 0.63 -11.79
CA ILE A 239 16.26 1.73 -12.32
C ILE A 239 16.41 1.63 -13.84
N LYS A 240 16.70 0.43 -14.37
CA LYS A 240 16.83 0.21 -15.81
C LYS A 240 15.53 0.61 -16.52
N PHE A 241 14.41 0.12 -16.00
CA PHE A 241 13.09 0.36 -16.56
C PHE A 241 12.72 1.86 -16.56
N ILE A 242 13.01 2.59 -15.47
CA ILE A 242 12.77 4.04 -15.42
C ILE A 242 13.73 4.83 -16.33
N LYS A 243 14.97 4.39 -16.54
CA LYS A 243 15.88 5.03 -17.51
C LYS A 243 15.31 4.92 -18.93
N GLU A 244 14.88 3.74 -19.34
CA GLU A 244 14.23 3.52 -20.65
C GLU A 244 12.97 4.38 -20.81
N PHE A 245 12.17 4.50 -19.74
CA PHE A 245 11.00 5.36 -19.73
C PHE A 245 11.35 6.86 -19.83
N LYS A 246 12.38 7.31 -19.10
CA LYS A 246 12.86 8.69 -19.14
C LYS A 246 13.32 9.08 -20.56
N ASP A 247 14.01 8.19 -21.26
CA ASP A 247 14.51 8.45 -22.63
C ASP A 247 13.37 8.68 -23.64
N LYS A 248 12.20 8.10 -23.38
CA LYS A 248 10.97 8.29 -24.17
C LYS A 248 10.12 9.49 -23.74
N SER A 249 10.38 10.06 -22.57
CA SER A 249 9.59 11.16 -22.01
C SER A 249 9.84 12.46 -22.78
N GLN A 250 8.83 13.01 -23.44
CA GLN A 250 8.98 14.19 -24.30
C GLN A 250 8.69 15.51 -23.56
N THR A 251 7.65 15.52 -22.74
CA THR A 251 7.16 16.70 -22.01
C THR A 251 7.93 16.94 -20.71
N ILE A 252 7.90 18.18 -20.22
CA ILE A 252 8.65 18.57 -19.01
C ILE A 252 8.14 17.87 -17.75
N ASP A 253 6.83 17.64 -17.64
CA ASP A 253 6.18 16.96 -16.52
C ASP A 253 6.60 15.48 -16.44
N LEU A 254 6.62 14.77 -17.58
CA LEU A 254 7.08 13.38 -17.64
C LEU A 254 8.58 13.23 -17.38
N LYS A 255 9.40 14.16 -17.89
CA LYS A 255 10.84 14.21 -17.59
C LYS A 255 11.10 14.43 -16.10
N MET A 256 10.41 15.39 -15.48
CA MET A 256 10.50 15.66 -14.05
C MET A 256 10.05 14.45 -13.22
N PHE A 257 8.91 13.85 -13.56
CA PHE A 257 8.37 12.70 -12.85
C PHE A 257 9.28 11.47 -12.96
N SER A 258 9.70 11.10 -14.16
CA SER A 258 10.65 9.98 -14.37
C SER A 258 11.98 10.21 -13.66
N GLN A 259 12.51 11.44 -13.67
CA GLN A 259 13.72 11.80 -12.93
C GLN A 259 13.53 11.65 -11.41
N SER A 260 12.35 11.97 -10.88
CA SER A 260 12.04 11.78 -9.46
C SER A 260 11.98 10.31 -9.06
N LEU A 261 11.44 9.44 -9.92
CA LEU A 261 11.43 7.98 -9.71
C LEU A 261 12.85 7.41 -9.81
N LEU A 262 13.65 7.87 -10.78
CA LEU A 262 15.05 7.49 -10.91
C LEU A 262 15.85 7.86 -9.67
N PHE A 263 15.62 9.07 -9.13
CA PHE A 263 16.26 9.51 -7.90
C PHE A 263 15.86 8.66 -6.71
N ASN A 264 14.55 8.40 -6.53
CA ASN A 264 14.04 7.56 -5.46
C ASN A 264 14.61 6.13 -5.52
N GLY A 265 14.55 5.51 -6.70
CA GLY A 265 15.07 4.16 -6.94
C GLY A 265 16.57 4.08 -6.72
N SER A 266 17.34 5.09 -7.13
CA SER A 266 18.80 5.10 -6.95
C SER A 266 19.22 5.24 -5.48
N LEU A 267 18.51 6.08 -4.72
CA LEU A 267 18.72 6.19 -3.26
C LEU A 267 18.41 4.86 -2.56
N ARG A 268 17.31 4.18 -2.94
CA ARG A 268 16.95 2.86 -2.38
C ARG A 268 17.93 1.75 -2.73
N ALA A 269 18.46 1.79 -3.96
CA ALA A 269 19.49 0.87 -4.43
C ALA A 269 20.87 1.10 -3.80
N SER A 270 21.05 2.17 -3.00
CA SER A 270 22.35 2.57 -2.45
C SER A 270 23.43 2.81 -3.53
N LYS A 271 23.03 3.19 -4.75
CA LYS A 271 23.92 3.43 -5.90
C LYS A 271 24.40 4.89 -5.95
N TRP A 272 25.22 5.28 -4.98
CA TRP A 272 25.54 6.68 -4.71
C TRP A 272 26.40 7.41 -5.75
N ASN A 273 27.10 6.70 -6.64
CA ASN A 273 27.98 7.30 -7.64
C ASN A 273 27.24 8.24 -8.61
N ASP A 274 26.04 7.86 -9.05
CA ASP A 274 25.26 8.64 -10.03
C ASP A 274 24.34 9.68 -9.36
N ILE A 275 24.10 9.55 -8.04
CA ILE A 275 23.09 10.33 -7.31
C ILE A 275 23.32 11.85 -7.38
N PRO A 276 24.55 12.40 -7.25
CA PRO A 276 24.76 13.83 -7.37
C PRO A 276 24.30 14.40 -8.73
N SER A 277 24.61 13.72 -9.83
CA SER A 277 24.17 14.12 -11.17
C SER A 277 22.66 13.98 -11.33
N ILE A 278 22.08 12.89 -10.82
CA ILE A 278 20.64 12.67 -10.80
C ILE A 278 19.92 13.79 -10.03
N CYS A 279 20.42 14.18 -8.87
CA CYS A 279 19.86 15.26 -8.05
C CYS A 279 19.95 16.62 -8.75
N GLN A 280 21.07 16.90 -9.42
CA GLN A 280 21.25 18.15 -10.17
C GLN A 280 20.21 18.28 -11.29
N GLU A 281 20.05 17.24 -12.10
CA GLU A 281 19.05 17.19 -13.18
C GLU A 281 17.62 17.26 -12.62
N TYR A 282 17.36 16.56 -11.51
CA TYR A 282 16.08 16.60 -10.80
C TYR A 282 15.69 18.03 -10.37
N LYS A 283 16.60 18.75 -9.70
CA LYS A 283 16.37 20.15 -9.30
C LYS A 283 16.20 21.07 -10.51
N HIS A 284 16.97 20.84 -11.58
CA HIS A 284 16.85 21.60 -12.82
C HIS A 284 15.46 21.44 -13.46
N LEU A 285 14.98 20.20 -13.59
CA LEU A 285 13.68 19.90 -14.17
C LEU A 285 12.52 20.46 -13.34
N ILE A 286 12.61 20.43 -12.01
CA ILE A 286 11.59 21.05 -11.14
C ILE A 286 11.54 22.57 -11.36
N LYS A 287 12.69 23.24 -11.35
CA LYS A 287 12.75 24.70 -11.57
C LYS A 287 12.19 25.06 -12.95
N LYS A 288 12.58 24.30 -13.99
CA LYS A 288 12.08 24.48 -15.35
C LYS A 288 10.57 24.22 -15.46
N PHE A 289 10.04 23.19 -14.81
CA PHE A 289 8.59 22.91 -14.76
C PHE A 289 7.82 24.09 -14.14
N LEU A 290 8.32 24.64 -13.04
CA LEU A 290 7.73 25.80 -12.36
C LEU A 290 7.82 27.10 -13.15
N GLU A 291 8.86 27.26 -13.98
CA GLU A 291 9.01 28.36 -14.92
C GLU A 291 8.04 28.24 -16.11
N GLU A 292 7.92 27.05 -16.71
CA GLU A 292 7.09 26.80 -17.89
C GLU A 292 5.59 26.77 -17.57
N LYS A 293 5.20 26.33 -16.37
CA LYS A 293 3.79 26.18 -15.93
C LYS A 293 2.91 25.49 -16.99
N PRO A 294 3.26 24.25 -17.40
CA PRO A 294 2.55 23.56 -18.48
C PRO A 294 1.06 23.40 -18.17
N GLN A 295 0.22 23.64 -19.18
CA GLN A 295 -1.24 23.54 -19.04
C GLN A 295 -1.75 22.10 -19.18
N ASP A 296 -1.10 21.33 -20.06
CA ASP A 296 -1.46 19.93 -20.34
C ASP A 296 -0.45 19.01 -19.63
N ILE A 297 -0.81 18.62 -18.41
CA ILE A 297 0.00 17.72 -17.57
C ILE A 297 -0.62 16.35 -17.60
N HIS A 298 0.21 15.33 -17.77
CA HIS A 298 -0.27 13.96 -17.76
C HIS A 298 -0.98 13.64 -16.42
N PRO A 299 -2.19 13.04 -16.42
CA PRO A 299 -2.98 12.82 -15.21
C PRO A 299 -2.22 12.16 -14.05
N LEU A 300 -1.42 11.12 -14.34
CA LEU A 300 -0.55 10.47 -13.35
C LEU A 300 0.43 11.44 -12.66
N VAL A 301 1.06 12.34 -13.43
CA VAL A 301 2.03 13.30 -12.88
C VAL A 301 1.31 14.36 -12.06
N ARG A 302 0.17 14.84 -12.56
CA ARG A 302 -0.70 15.79 -11.84
C ARG A 302 -1.10 15.24 -10.47
N GLU A 303 -1.47 13.97 -10.39
CA GLU A 303 -1.85 13.31 -9.13
C GLU A 303 -0.67 13.10 -8.19
N ALA A 304 0.52 12.82 -8.72
CA ALA A 304 1.74 12.57 -7.94
C ALA A 304 2.57 13.83 -7.64
N LEU A 305 2.10 15.02 -8.04
CA LEU A 305 2.95 16.20 -8.19
C LEU A 305 3.64 16.63 -6.88
N LEU A 306 2.95 16.61 -5.74
CA LEU A 306 3.58 16.90 -4.44
C LEU A 306 4.65 15.86 -4.08
N THR A 307 4.40 14.58 -4.35
CA THR A 307 5.30 13.48 -3.98
C THR A 307 6.61 13.46 -4.77
N VAL A 308 6.67 14.19 -5.89
CA VAL A 308 7.91 14.44 -6.65
C VAL A 308 8.98 15.03 -5.75
N MET A 309 8.61 15.82 -4.73
CA MET A 309 9.54 16.44 -3.79
C MET A 309 10.06 15.48 -2.71
N ASN A 310 9.46 14.31 -2.50
CA ASN A 310 9.83 13.42 -1.38
C ASN A 310 11.28 12.93 -1.38
N PRO A 311 11.92 12.58 -2.52
CA PRO A 311 13.27 12.03 -2.52
C PRO A 311 14.35 12.99 -1.99
N ILE A 312 14.18 14.31 -2.15
CA ILE A 312 15.26 15.27 -1.81
C ILE A 312 15.56 15.28 -0.31
N SER A 313 14.55 15.08 0.54
CA SER A 313 14.71 15.04 2.00
C SER A 313 15.59 13.89 2.50
N TYR A 314 15.81 12.86 1.68
CA TYR A 314 16.70 11.73 2.00
C TYR A 314 18.15 12.01 1.59
N TYR A 315 18.38 12.95 0.68
CA TYR A 315 19.67 13.25 0.10
C TYR A 315 20.39 14.40 0.80
N GLU A 316 19.66 15.49 1.10
CA GLU A 316 20.22 16.69 1.71
C GLU A 316 19.31 17.30 2.79
N ASP A 317 19.91 18.14 3.64
CA ASP A 317 19.24 18.96 4.65
C ASP A 317 19.41 20.43 4.26
N ASN A 318 18.51 20.91 3.41
CA ASN A 318 18.54 22.28 2.88
C ASN A 318 17.12 22.85 2.75
N PRO A 319 16.42 23.05 3.89
CA PRO A 319 15.02 23.50 3.85
C PRO A 319 14.86 24.89 3.25
N LYS A 320 15.89 25.76 3.33
CA LYS A 320 15.87 27.10 2.72
C LYS A 320 15.73 27.08 1.20
N GLU A 321 16.31 26.07 0.52
CA GLU A 321 16.11 25.88 -0.92
C GLU A 321 14.86 25.04 -1.21
N ASN A 322 14.68 23.93 -0.49
CA ASN A 322 13.72 22.90 -0.86
C ASN A 322 12.28 23.24 -0.48
N ARG A 323 12.05 23.96 0.64
CA ARG A 323 10.69 24.31 1.09
C ARG A 323 10.02 25.34 0.17
N PRO A 324 10.69 26.42 -0.30
CA PRO A 324 10.10 27.30 -1.31
C PRO A 324 9.72 26.58 -2.60
N LEU A 325 10.52 25.61 -3.06
CA LEU A 325 10.18 24.80 -4.23
C LEU A 325 8.93 23.94 -3.99
N LEU A 326 8.84 23.27 -2.82
CA LEU A 326 7.64 22.51 -2.43
C LEU A 326 6.39 23.40 -2.38
N SER A 327 6.49 24.60 -1.79
CA SER A 327 5.39 25.58 -1.76
C SER A 327 4.93 26.04 -3.16
N GLN A 328 5.86 26.25 -4.07
CA GLN A 328 5.54 26.60 -5.46
C GLN A 328 4.85 25.43 -6.18
N ILE A 329 5.34 24.20 -6.00
CA ILE A 329 4.71 22.99 -6.51
C ILE A 329 3.31 22.79 -5.92
N GLY A 330 3.13 23.00 -4.62
CA GLY A 330 1.84 22.88 -3.94
C GLY A 330 0.83 23.92 -4.38
N SER A 331 1.28 25.17 -4.57
CA SER A 331 0.43 26.24 -5.14
C SER A 331 -0.02 25.90 -6.56
N PHE A 332 0.93 25.48 -7.40
CA PHE A 332 0.64 25.06 -8.76
C PHE A 332 -0.32 23.86 -8.79
N PHE A 333 -0.08 22.83 -7.98
CA PHE A 333 -0.95 21.66 -7.85
C PHE A 333 -2.39 22.08 -7.51
N GLN A 334 -2.56 22.91 -6.48
CA GLN A 334 -3.87 23.34 -5.99
C GLN A 334 -4.63 24.15 -7.06
N GLU A 335 -3.95 25.07 -7.75
CA GLU A 335 -4.52 25.86 -8.84
C GLU A 335 -4.98 24.97 -10.00
N THR A 336 -4.10 24.09 -10.49
CA THR A 336 -4.40 23.18 -11.60
C THR A 336 -5.55 22.23 -11.24
N TYR A 337 -5.55 21.68 -10.02
CA TYR A 337 -6.56 20.72 -9.59
C TYR A 337 -7.94 21.38 -9.43
N LYS A 338 -8.03 22.57 -8.81
CA LYS A 338 -9.27 23.35 -8.75
C LYS A 338 -9.77 23.72 -10.16
N GLY A 339 -8.87 24.17 -11.04
CA GLY A 339 -9.20 24.53 -12.42
C GLY A 339 -9.79 23.38 -13.23
N MET A 340 -9.19 22.20 -13.14
CA MET A 340 -9.67 20.98 -13.81
C MET A 340 -11.10 20.62 -13.41
N LEU A 341 -11.42 20.75 -12.13
CA LEU A 341 -12.74 20.43 -11.61
C LEU A 341 -13.80 21.50 -11.94
N GLY A 342 -13.40 22.61 -12.60
CA GLY A 342 -14.24 23.80 -12.73
C GLY A 342 -14.66 24.32 -11.35
N PHE A 343 -13.84 24.05 -10.32
CA PHE A 343 -14.19 24.29 -8.94
C PHE A 343 -14.26 25.80 -8.71
N LYS A 344 -15.48 26.31 -8.66
CA LYS A 344 -15.73 27.64 -8.14
C LYS A 344 -15.74 27.50 -6.63
N GLU A 345 -14.88 28.27 -5.98
CA GLU A 345 -14.88 28.37 -4.54
C GLU A 345 -16.30 28.76 -4.13
N GLU A 346 -17.06 27.80 -3.60
CA GLU A 346 -18.25 28.14 -2.85
C GLU A 346 -17.73 29.06 -1.76
N SER A 347 -18.22 30.30 -1.72
CA SER A 347 -18.11 31.14 -0.53
C SER A 347 -18.42 30.22 0.64
N PHE A 348 -17.62 30.27 1.71
CA PHE A 348 -18.02 29.67 2.98
C PHE A 348 -19.28 30.43 3.45
N GLU A 349 -20.43 30.17 2.82
CA GLU A 349 -21.76 30.72 3.09
C GLU A 349 -22.42 29.97 4.23
N LYS A 350 -21.64 29.20 4.98
CA LYS A 350 -22.01 28.96 6.36
C LYS A 350 -21.95 30.31 7.06
N PRO A 351 -23.04 30.81 7.67
CA PRO A 351 -22.92 31.92 8.60
C PRO A 351 -21.84 31.52 9.59
N ARG A 352 -20.77 32.34 9.63
CA ARG A 352 -19.61 32.10 10.46
C ARG A 352 -20.10 31.79 11.87
N GLU A 353 -19.84 30.58 12.35
CA GLU A 353 -20.32 30.18 13.66
C GLU A 353 -19.37 30.77 14.70
N ASP A 354 -19.64 32.01 15.10
CA ASP A 354 -18.79 32.81 16.00
C ASP A 354 -18.84 32.34 17.46
N ASN A 355 -19.29 31.11 17.73
CA ASN A 355 -19.33 30.58 19.08
C ASN A 355 -17.97 29.91 19.43
N PRO A 356 -17.09 30.57 20.19
CA PRO A 356 -15.81 29.97 20.60
C PRO A 356 -15.98 28.74 21.50
N ASN A 357 -17.13 28.62 22.16
CA ASN A 357 -17.40 27.61 23.18
C ASN A 357 -18.22 26.41 22.67
N LYS A 358 -18.50 26.32 21.36
CA LYS A 358 -19.21 25.17 20.80
C LYS A 358 -18.43 23.87 21.00
N LYS A 359 -19.10 22.73 20.88
CA LYS A 359 -18.42 21.44 20.69
C LYS A 359 -17.76 21.43 19.31
N LEU A 360 -16.44 21.19 19.23
CA LEU A 360 -15.71 21.26 17.96
C LEU A 360 -15.74 19.93 17.23
N LYS A 361 -15.97 19.96 15.92
CA LYS A 361 -15.88 18.79 15.05
C LYS A 361 -14.49 18.70 14.45
N ILE A 362 -13.74 17.69 14.85
CA ILE A 362 -12.39 17.41 14.36
C ILE A 362 -12.45 16.26 13.37
N GLY A 363 -12.03 16.51 12.14
CA GLY A 363 -11.86 15.48 11.12
C GLY A 363 -10.40 15.05 11.04
N TYR A 364 -10.11 13.76 11.12
CA TYR A 364 -8.81 13.19 10.78
C TYR A 364 -8.92 12.47 9.44
N ILE A 365 -8.12 12.88 8.46
CA ILE A 365 -8.07 12.25 7.13
C ILE A 365 -6.71 11.55 6.94
N ALA A 366 -6.73 10.28 6.52
CA ALA A 366 -5.51 9.52 6.25
C ALA A 366 -5.75 8.27 5.39
N GLN A 367 -4.68 7.77 4.77
CA GLN A 367 -4.58 6.48 4.08
C GLN A 367 -3.92 5.38 4.94
N ASN A 368 -3.48 5.76 6.15
CA ASN A 368 -2.57 4.96 6.97
C ASN A 368 -3.02 4.77 8.43
N LEU A 369 -4.32 4.76 8.70
CA LEU A 369 -4.91 4.37 9.99
C LEU A 369 -5.02 2.83 10.09
N LYS A 370 -3.86 2.17 9.98
CA LYS A 370 -3.64 0.71 9.92
C LYS A 370 -2.27 0.37 10.55
N ARG A 371 -1.73 -0.83 10.34
CA ARG A 371 -0.35 -1.25 10.71
C ARG A 371 0.71 -0.45 9.93
N HIS A 372 0.81 0.81 10.27
CA HIS A 372 1.68 1.82 9.69
C HIS A 372 2.08 2.80 10.79
N PRO A 373 3.27 3.43 10.74
CA PRO A 373 3.67 4.52 11.64
C PRO A 373 2.55 5.50 12.03
N VAL A 374 1.84 6.07 11.06
CA VAL A 374 0.72 7.00 11.30
C VAL A 374 -0.35 6.37 12.21
N GLY A 375 -0.81 5.16 11.91
CA GLY A 375 -1.80 4.45 12.73
C GLY A 375 -1.29 4.12 14.14
N PHE A 376 -0.05 3.62 14.26
CA PHE A 376 0.53 3.30 15.58
C PHE A 376 0.67 4.50 16.50
N LEU A 377 1.01 5.67 15.94
CA LEU A 377 1.26 6.88 16.73
C LEU A 377 -0.03 7.63 17.03
N SER A 378 -0.92 7.78 16.05
CA SER A 378 -2.17 8.56 16.21
C SER A 378 -3.25 7.85 17.03
N ARG A 379 -3.20 6.51 17.17
CA ARG A 379 -4.20 5.73 17.93
C ARG A 379 -4.46 6.25 19.33
N TRP A 380 -3.40 6.67 20.02
CA TRP A 380 -3.50 7.14 21.40
C TRP A 380 -4.27 8.45 21.48
N THR A 381 -3.95 9.40 20.60
CA THR A 381 -4.63 10.69 20.52
C THR A 381 -6.12 10.53 20.22
N ILE A 382 -6.44 9.71 19.21
CA ILE A 382 -7.84 9.45 18.82
C ILE A 382 -8.63 8.81 19.98
N ASN A 383 -7.97 7.93 20.75
CA ASN A 383 -8.58 7.30 21.92
C ASN A 383 -8.76 8.26 23.11
N TYR A 384 -7.87 9.23 23.30
CA TYR A 384 -7.88 10.11 24.48
C TYR A 384 -8.71 11.38 24.35
N HIS A 385 -9.24 11.69 23.17
CA HIS A 385 -10.05 12.88 22.97
C HIS A 385 -11.21 12.99 23.96
N ASN A 386 -11.41 14.19 24.49
CA ASN A 386 -12.56 14.53 25.30
C ASN A 386 -13.81 14.62 24.40
N ARG A 387 -14.55 13.51 24.32
CA ARG A 387 -15.79 13.40 23.54
C ARG A 387 -16.93 14.28 24.02
N GLU A 388 -16.83 14.94 25.17
CA GLU A 388 -17.82 15.96 25.58
C GLU A 388 -17.58 17.30 24.90
N GLN A 389 -16.33 17.60 24.55
CA GLN A 389 -15.88 18.88 23.98
C GLN A 389 -15.56 18.79 22.48
N PHE A 390 -15.27 17.58 21.99
CA PHE A 390 -14.87 17.32 20.61
C PHE A 390 -15.67 16.16 20.02
N ASP A 391 -16.23 16.37 18.83
CA ASP A 391 -16.80 15.34 17.98
C ASP A 391 -15.73 14.87 17.00
N ILE A 392 -15.31 13.61 17.08
CA ILE A 392 -14.22 13.07 16.27
C ILE A 392 -14.79 12.33 15.06
N HIS A 393 -14.27 12.69 13.89
CA HIS A 393 -14.60 12.10 12.60
C HIS A 393 -13.35 11.51 11.96
N LEU A 394 -13.42 10.28 11.46
CA LEU A 394 -12.31 9.59 10.80
C LEU A 394 -12.64 9.37 9.32
N TYR A 395 -11.82 9.93 8.44
CA TYR A 395 -11.92 9.77 6.98
C TYR A 395 -10.78 8.86 6.52
N MET A 396 -11.10 7.57 6.38
CA MET A 396 -10.16 6.52 6.01
C MET A 396 -10.14 6.38 4.49
N VAL A 397 -9.07 6.86 3.84
CA VAL A 397 -9.00 6.96 2.38
C VAL A 397 -8.30 5.75 1.79
N SER A 398 -9.02 4.97 0.98
CA SER A 398 -8.47 3.89 0.14
C SER A 398 -7.50 2.96 0.89
N GLN A 399 -7.89 2.54 2.10
CA GLN A 399 -7.10 1.65 2.95
C GLN A 399 -7.90 0.40 3.37
N PRO A 400 -7.22 -0.74 3.62
CA PRO A 400 -7.85 -1.93 4.16
C PRO A 400 -8.11 -1.76 5.66
N VAL A 401 -9.04 -2.57 6.17
CA VAL A 401 -9.32 -2.68 7.60
C VAL A 401 -8.51 -3.85 8.18
N ASP A 402 -7.44 -3.54 8.91
CA ASP A 402 -6.61 -4.53 9.59
C ASP A 402 -6.89 -4.61 11.11
N GLU A 403 -6.06 -5.35 11.83
CA GLU A 403 -6.18 -5.51 13.29
C GLU A 403 -6.09 -4.16 14.03
N ILE A 404 -5.15 -3.28 13.65
CA ILE A 404 -4.99 -1.97 14.29
C ILE A 404 -6.21 -1.10 14.00
N THR A 405 -6.72 -1.12 12.76
CA THR A 405 -7.95 -0.40 12.39
C THR A 405 -9.14 -0.85 13.22
N LYS A 406 -9.33 -2.18 13.34
CA LYS A 406 -10.43 -2.76 14.12
C LYS A 406 -10.32 -2.44 15.61
N GLN A 407 -9.12 -2.51 16.16
CA GLN A 407 -8.91 -2.34 17.60
C GLN A 407 -9.00 -0.87 18.02
N TRP A 408 -8.42 0.05 17.25
CA TRP A 408 -8.18 1.42 17.70
C TRP A 408 -9.03 2.48 17.00
N PHE A 409 -9.53 2.19 15.81
CA PHE A 409 -10.24 3.17 14.98
C PHE A 409 -11.68 2.77 14.66
N SER A 410 -12.28 1.94 15.52
CA SER A 410 -13.67 1.45 15.39
C SER A 410 -14.54 1.78 16.61
N ASN A 411 -14.20 2.83 17.36
CA ASN A 411 -14.96 3.24 18.54
C ASN A 411 -16.35 3.76 18.10
N PRO A 412 -17.46 3.24 18.65
CA PRO A 412 -18.82 3.63 18.25
C PRO A 412 -19.17 5.11 18.45
N ALA A 413 -18.42 5.82 19.30
CA ALA A 413 -18.60 7.26 19.51
C ALA A 413 -17.90 8.11 18.43
N ASP A 414 -17.12 7.50 17.53
CA ASP A 414 -16.53 8.14 16.36
C ASP A 414 -17.45 8.02 15.15
N LYS A 415 -17.40 9.02 14.27
CA LYS A 415 -18.02 8.94 12.95
C LYS A 415 -16.97 8.54 11.93
N ILE A 416 -17.11 7.32 11.40
CA ILE A 416 -16.14 6.75 10.47
C ILE A 416 -16.71 6.80 9.06
N TYR A 417 -15.92 7.34 8.13
CA TYR A 417 -16.20 7.31 6.71
C TYR A 417 -15.07 6.57 5.99
N HIS A 418 -15.40 5.44 5.37
CA HIS A 418 -14.49 4.71 4.49
C HIS A 418 -14.60 5.32 3.10
N ALA A 419 -13.65 6.18 2.75
CA ALA A 419 -13.65 6.85 1.47
C ALA A 419 -13.18 5.91 0.35
N THR A 420 -13.95 5.88 -0.73
CA THR A 420 -13.61 5.21 -1.99
C THR A 420 -12.61 6.04 -2.79
N ALA A 421 -12.21 5.56 -3.97
CA ALA A 421 -11.28 6.23 -4.89
C ALA A 421 -11.84 7.52 -5.55
N ASP A 422 -12.65 8.31 -4.83
CA ASP A 422 -13.24 9.57 -5.28
C ASP A 422 -13.00 10.69 -4.26
N SER A 423 -12.09 11.60 -4.61
CA SER A 423 -11.74 12.76 -3.79
C SER A 423 -12.86 13.80 -3.71
N LEU A 424 -13.71 13.96 -4.73
CA LEU A 424 -14.86 14.86 -4.67
C LEU A 424 -15.96 14.35 -3.74
N ALA A 425 -16.23 13.04 -3.76
CA ALA A 425 -17.17 12.42 -2.82
C ALA A 425 -16.70 12.64 -1.38
N THR A 426 -15.40 12.45 -1.13
CA THR A 426 -14.78 12.68 0.19
C THR A 426 -14.87 14.15 0.61
N TYR A 427 -14.56 15.08 -0.30
CA TYR A 427 -14.73 16.52 -0.09
C TYR A 427 -16.17 16.88 0.32
N ARG A 428 -17.17 16.42 -0.43
CA ARG A 428 -18.59 16.67 -0.16
C ARG A 428 -18.99 16.11 1.20
N LYS A 429 -18.55 14.91 1.52
CA LYS A 429 -18.82 14.27 2.80
C LYS A 429 -18.29 15.09 3.99
N ILE A 430 -17.05 15.59 3.90
CA ILE A 430 -16.46 16.45 4.95
C ILE A 430 -17.27 17.74 5.10
N LYS A 431 -17.71 18.34 3.99
CA LYS A 431 -18.57 19.54 4.00
C LYS A 431 -19.93 19.27 4.64
N GLU A 432 -20.60 18.18 4.27
CA GLU A 432 -21.87 17.72 4.86
C GLU A 432 -21.75 17.49 6.37
N ASP A 433 -20.67 16.84 6.80
CA ASP A 433 -20.38 16.59 8.21
C ASP A 433 -20.09 17.87 9.00
N ASN A 434 -19.82 18.97 8.28
CA ASN A 434 -19.64 20.30 8.83
C ASN A 434 -18.42 20.37 9.76
N ILE A 435 -17.30 19.78 9.33
CA ILE A 435 -16.03 19.75 10.07
C ILE A 435 -15.49 21.16 10.31
N ASP A 436 -15.08 21.44 11.55
CA ASP A 436 -14.52 22.72 11.95
C ASP A 436 -13.00 22.75 11.70
N ILE A 437 -12.31 21.66 12.04
CA ILE A 437 -10.86 21.50 11.84
C ILE A 437 -10.60 20.16 11.17
N LEU A 438 -9.98 20.17 9.99
CA LEU A 438 -9.52 18.97 9.29
C LEU A 438 -8.02 18.79 9.47
N VAL A 439 -7.60 17.60 9.89
CA VAL A 439 -6.22 17.25 10.17
C VAL A 439 -5.78 16.17 9.19
N ASP A 440 -4.82 16.50 8.33
CA ASP A 440 -4.15 15.56 7.44
C ASP A 440 -3.04 14.83 8.21
N LEU A 441 -3.27 13.53 8.45
CA LEU A 441 -2.33 12.67 9.17
C LEU A 441 -1.17 12.16 8.33
N ASP A 442 -1.29 12.21 7.00
CA ASP A 442 -0.24 11.77 6.07
C ASP A 442 0.69 12.93 5.68
N SER A 443 0.32 14.17 6.01
CA SER A 443 1.07 15.39 5.69
C SER A 443 1.52 15.45 4.22
N GLY A 444 0.59 15.24 3.30
CA GLY A 444 0.88 15.35 1.87
C GLY A 444 1.48 14.11 1.20
N THR A 445 1.74 13.00 1.91
CA THR A 445 2.26 11.78 1.27
C THR A 445 1.21 10.93 0.57
N GLY A 446 -0.08 11.17 0.84
CA GLY A 446 -1.21 10.47 0.22
C GLY A 446 -1.82 11.28 -0.93
N PRO A 447 -1.66 10.90 -2.21
CA PRO A 447 -2.13 11.67 -3.36
C PRO A 447 -3.62 12.05 -3.31
N MET A 448 -4.47 11.13 -2.87
CA MET A 448 -5.90 11.41 -2.74
C MET A 448 -6.24 12.33 -1.57
N VAL A 449 -5.54 12.19 -0.44
CA VAL A 449 -5.73 13.08 0.72
C VAL A 449 -5.38 14.51 0.33
N VAL A 450 -4.26 14.66 -0.39
CA VAL A 450 -3.79 15.92 -0.98
C VAL A 450 -4.83 16.58 -1.89
N GLN A 451 -5.47 15.81 -2.76
CA GLN A 451 -6.54 16.31 -3.61
C GLN A 451 -7.73 16.86 -2.81
N VAL A 452 -8.14 16.15 -1.75
CA VAL A 452 -9.24 16.57 -0.88
C VAL A 452 -8.89 17.86 -0.13
N ILE A 453 -7.73 17.91 0.53
CA ILE A 453 -7.33 19.08 1.33
C ILE A 453 -7.06 20.32 0.47
N ALA A 454 -6.60 20.15 -0.78
CA ALA A 454 -6.41 21.26 -1.72
C ALA A 454 -7.72 22.00 -2.06
N LEU A 455 -8.87 21.33 -1.91
CA LEU A 455 -10.20 21.93 -2.10
C LEU A 455 -10.73 22.66 -0.86
N LYS A 456 -9.97 22.65 0.25
CA LYS A 456 -10.33 23.33 1.51
C LYS A 456 -11.75 22.98 2.03
N PRO A 457 -12.09 21.70 2.25
CA PRO A 457 -13.43 21.31 2.74
C PRO A 457 -13.77 21.80 4.17
N ALA A 458 -12.77 22.12 5.00
CA ALA A 458 -12.96 22.67 6.33
C ALA A 458 -12.34 24.08 6.44
N PRO A 459 -12.88 24.97 7.30
CA PRO A 459 -12.37 26.33 7.43
C PRO A 459 -10.94 26.36 7.98
N ILE A 460 -10.60 25.43 8.88
CA ILE A 460 -9.24 25.24 9.40
C ILE A 460 -8.70 23.89 8.94
N GLN A 461 -7.49 23.88 8.42
CA GLN A 461 -6.77 22.67 8.03
C GLN A 461 -5.36 22.63 8.62
N VAL A 462 -4.95 21.44 9.06
CA VAL A 462 -3.71 21.22 9.81
C VAL A 462 -2.96 20.03 9.20
N ASN A 463 -1.66 20.17 8.93
CA ASN A 463 -0.79 19.03 8.69
C ASN A 463 -0.24 18.51 10.02
N TRP A 464 -0.41 17.21 10.27
CA TRP A 464 0.21 16.49 11.38
C TRP A 464 0.12 14.98 11.19
N LEU A 465 1.19 14.37 10.72
CA LEU A 465 2.08 13.56 11.57
C LEU A 465 3.05 12.78 10.67
N GLY A 466 2.54 12.24 9.57
CA GLY A 466 3.24 11.31 8.70
C GLY A 466 4.46 11.89 8.00
N PHE A 467 4.48 13.21 7.79
CA PHE A 467 5.56 13.91 7.11
C PHE A 467 5.61 15.39 7.52
N ASP A 468 6.55 16.12 6.91
CA ASP A 468 6.70 17.56 7.03
C ASP A 468 5.51 18.33 6.37
N GLY A 469 5.42 19.65 6.53
CA GLY A 469 4.30 20.43 5.96
C GLY A 469 4.13 20.24 4.44
N SER A 470 2.90 20.14 3.95
CA SER A 470 2.58 19.81 2.54
C SER A 470 2.95 20.89 1.52
N GLY A 471 3.12 22.15 1.95
CA GLY A 471 3.32 23.30 1.06
C GLY A 471 2.06 23.71 0.28
N LEU A 472 0.88 23.23 0.69
CA LEU A 472 -0.39 23.61 0.06
C LEU A 472 -0.94 24.92 0.63
N PRO A 473 -1.37 25.88 -0.21
CA PRO A 473 -2.02 27.10 0.26
C PRO A 473 -3.29 26.86 1.09
N ALA A 474 -3.98 25.75 0.87
CA ALA A 474 -5.18 25.40 1.64
C ALA A 474 -4.89 24.94 3.08
N VAL A 475 -3.64 24.63 3.45
CA VAL A 475 -3.31 24.20 4.82
C VAL A 475 -2.87 25.40 5.65
N ASP A 476 -3.54 25.66 6.78
CA ASP A 476 -3.27 26.84 7.59
C ASP A 476 -2.12 26.62 8.57
N TYR A 477 -2.07 25.42 9.18
CA TYR A 477 -1.15 25.13 10.27
C TYR A 477 -0.34 23.85 10.06
N LEU A 478 0.90 23.85 10.54
CA LEU A 478 1.73 22.67 10.74
C LEU A 478 1.96 22.48 12.25
N LEU A 479 1.58 21.33 12.81
CA LEU A 479 1.87 21.03 14.21
C LEU A 479 3.34 20.65 14.40
N ALA A 480 3.97 21.29 15.37
CA ALA A 480 5.35 21.10 15.76
C ALA A 480 5.51 21.23 17.27
N ASP A 481 6.74 21.06 17.75
CA ASP A 481 7.16 21.47 19.09
C ASP A 481 8.37 22.41 19.02
N ALA A 482 8.99 22.70 20.16
CA ALA A 482 10.17 23.56 20.24
C ALA A 482 11.42 22.97 19.56
N TYR A 483 11.43 21.68 19.24
CA TYR A 483 12.64 20.94 18.88
C TYR A 483 12.63 20.41 17.44
N VAL A 484 11.49 19.95 16.94
CA VAL A 484 11.35 19.29 15.63
C VAL A 484 11.59 20.26 14.47
N LEU A 485 11.35 21.56 14.69
CA LEU A 485 11.70 22.63 13.77
C LEU A 485 12.49 23.73 14.49
N PRO A 486 13.56 24.29 13.89
CA PRO A 486 14.28 25.44 14.43
C PRO A 486 13.36 26.63 14.66
N GLU A 487 13.73 27.53 15.57
CA GLU A 487 12.93 28.72 15.88
C GLU A 487 12.62 29.58 14.64
N ASN A 488 13.63 29.75 13.78
CA ASN A 488 13.51 30.53 12.53
C ASN A 488 12.88 29.75 11.37
N ALA A 489 12.33 28.55 11.58
CA ALA A 489 11.76 27.74 10.51
C ALA A 489 10.65 28.47 9.73
N GLN A 490 9.87 29.34 10.40
CA GLN A 490 8.78 30.07 9.78
C GLN A 490 9.20 30.90 8.54
N GLU A 491 10.49 31.25 8.40
CA GLU A 491 11.05 31.95 7.23
C GLU A 491 10.83 31.23 5.89
N TYR A 492 10.67 29.91 5.91
CA TYR A 492 10.58 29.08 4.71
C TYR A 492 9.42 28.07 4.75
N TYR A 493 8.54 28.14 5.74
CA TYR A 493 7.28 27.39 5.77
C TYR A 493 6.11 28.27 5.34
N GLN A 494 5.25 27.71 4.49
CA GLN A 494 4.03 28.35 4.04
C GLN A 494 2.92 28.24 5.08
N GLU A 495 2.83 27.09 5.73
CA GLU A 495 1.94 26.87 6.87
C GLU A 495 2.41 27.70 8.06
N LYS A 496 1.47 28.19 8.88
CA LYS A 496 1.81 28.75 10.18
C LYS A 496 2.23 27.62 11.12
N ILE A 497 3.46 27.68 11.62
CA ILE A 497 3.96 26.67 12.54
C ILE A 497 3.28 26.86 13.89
N TRP A 498 2.53 25.84 14.32
CA TRP A 498 1.89 25.80 15.63
C TRP A 498 2.71 24.94 16.58
N ARG A 499 3.39 25.57 17.54
CA ARG A 499 4.21 24.87 18.52
C ARG A 499 3.38 24.47 19.73
N LEU A 500 3.27 23.16 19.95
CA LEU A 500 2.73 22.59 21.18
C LEU A 500 3.71 22.83 22.35
N PRO A 501 3.20 22.90 23.59
CA PRO A 501 4.01 23.25 24.76
C PRO A 501 5.12 22.25 25.06
N ASP A 502 4.86 20.95 24.86
CA ASP A 502 5.80 19.88 25.17
C ASP A 502 6.28 19.17 23.88
N ALA A 503 5.54 18.15 23.42
CA ALA A 503 5.94 17.30 22.30
C ALA A 503 4.99 17.44 21.11
N PHE A 504 5.50 17.26 19.88
CA PHE A 504 4.67 17.21 18.67
C PHE A 504 3.98 15.85 18.45
N VAL A 505 4.38 14.83 19.22
CA VAL A 505 3.81 13.49 19.26
C VAL A 505 4.07 12.88 20.64
N ALA A 506 3.13 12.08 21.14
CA ALA A 506 3.33 11.27 22.34
C ALA A 506 2.56 9.94 22.21
N VAL A 507 3.07 8.88 22.85
CA VAL A 507 2.50 7.52 22.81
C VAL A 507 2.57 6.87 24.18
N ASP A 508 1.63 5.99 24.52
CA ASP A 508 1.67 5.27 25.81
C ASP A 508 2.38 3.90 25.71
N GLY A 509 2.96 3.60 24.54
CA GLY A 509 3.81 2.43 24.33
C GLY A 509 3.52 1.67 23.04
N PHE A 510 4.18 0.51 22.95
CA PHE A 510 4.16 -0.38 21.80
C PHE A 510 4.00 -1.84 22.22
N GLU A 511 3.35 -2.62 21.37
CA GLU A 511 3.27 -4.07 21.48
C GLU A 511 4.63 -4.68 21.13
N ILE A 512 5.14 -5.56 22.00
CA ILE A 512 6.47 -6.17 21.90
C ILE A 512 6.30 -7.69 22.02
N ALA A 513 6.87 -8.44 21.07
CA ALA A 513 6.87 -9.90 21.09
C ALA A 513 8.06 -10.46 21.91
N VAL A 514 8.29 -11.78 21.80
CA VAL A 514 9.48 -12.42 22.38
C VAL A 514 10.68 -12.20 21.44
N PRO A 515 11.86 -11.81 21.96
CA PRO A 515 13.05 -11.66 21.12
C PRO A 515 13.47 -13.01 20.54
N THR A 516 13.82 -13.02 19.26
CA THR A 516 14.26 -14.20 18.51
C THR A 516 15.73 -14.13 18.11
N LEU A 517 16.41 -13.01 18.40
CA LEU A 517 17.80 -12.75 18.01
C LEU A 517 18.71 -12.76 19.24
N ARG A 518 19.76 -13.57 19.21
CA ARG A 518 20.79 -13.62 20.25
C ARG A 518 22.17 -13.35 19.67
N ARG A 519 23.11 -12.93 20.53
CA ARG A 519 24.50 -12.65 20.14
C ARG A 519 25.22 -13.90 19.62
N GLU A 520 24.94 -15.05 20.24
CA GLU A 520 25.48 -16.35 19.85
C GLU A 520 25.07 -16.77 18.44
N ASP A 521 23.84 -16.44 18.02
CA ASP A 521 23.35 -16.73 16.66
C ASP A 521 24.08 -15.91 15.58
N LEU A 522 24.84 -14.88 16.00
CA LEU A 522 25.60 -13.98 15.14
C LEU A 522 27.11 -14.13 15.31
N ASP A 523 27.59 -15.11 16.09
CA ASP A 523 29.01 -15.26 16.44
C ASP A 523 29.62 -13.98 17.05
N ILE A 524 28.86 -13.28 17.91
CA ILE A 524 29.31 -12.07 18.62
C ILE A 524 29.53 -12.41 20.09
N ASN A 525 30.71 -12.06 20.60
CA ASN A 525 31.03 -12.22 22.02
C ASN A 525 30.16 -11.32 22.92
N ASN A 526 29.89 -11.80 24.13
CA ASN A 526 29.03 -11.09 25.09
C ASN A 526 29.64 -9.78 25.64
N ASP A 527 30.95 -9.61 25.55
CA ASP A 527 31.68 -8.41 25.99
C ASP A 527 31.85 -7.36 24.88
N ALA A 528 31.54 -7.71 23.63
CA ALA A 528 31.59 -6.79 22.50
C ALA A 528 30.44 -5.78 22.53
N VAL A 529 30.65 -4.59 21.97
CA VAL A 529 29.60 -3.57 21.82
C VAL A 529 28.85 -3.81 20.50
N ILE A 530 27.53 -3.80 20.55
CA ILE A 530 26.70 -3.90 19.35
C ILE A 530 26.13 -2.52 19.02
N TYR A 531 26.61 -1.94 17.92
CA TYR A 531 25.92 -0.84 17.26
C TYR A 531 24.83 -1.39 16.33
N LEU A 532 23.71 -0.69 16.22
CA LEU A 532 22.61 -1.05 15.32
C LEU A 532 22.15 0.15 14.49
N SER A 533 21.84 -0.08 13.22
CA SER A 533 20.99 0.80 12.40
C SER A 533 19.86 -0.04 11.77
N SER A 534 18.62 0.29 12.11
CA SER A 534 17.41 -0.40 11.61
C SER A 534 16.66 0.37 10.51
N GLN A 535 17.22 1.49 10.06
CA GLN A 535 16.61 2.40 9.10
C GLN A 535 16.67 1.81 7.68
N THR A 536 15.67 2.13 6.85
CA THR A 536 15.61 1.71 5.45
C THR A 536 16.80 2.24 4.64
N ALA A 537 17.21 1.50 3.59
CA ALA A 537 18.37 1.83 2.76
C ALA A 537 18.39 3.28 2.22
N ILE A 538 17.23 3.82 1.81
CA ILE A 538 17.09 5.20 1.31
C ILE A 538 17.59 6.27 2.30
N LYS A 539 17.63 5.99 3.60
CA LYS A 539 18.09 6.93 4.64
C LYS A 539 19.60 6.88 4.86
N ARG A 540 20.34 5.97 4.21
CA ARG A 540 21.75 5.69 4.52
C ARG A 540 22.69 6.37 3.53
N ASN A 541 23.19 7.53 3.93
CA ASN A 541 24.13 8.33 3.17
C ASN A 541 25.60 7.87 3.39
N PRO A 542 26.45 7.78 2.35
CA PRO A 542 27.86 7.40 2.45
C PRO A 542 28.67 8.26 3.43
N ALA A 543 28.40 9.57 3.50
CA ALA A 543 29.04 10.44 4.47
C ALA A 543 28.74 9.99 5.90
N MET A 544 27.47 9.65 6.17
CA MET A 544 27.04 9.16 7.48
C MET A 544 27.62 7.78 7.81
N ILE A 545 27.64 6.86 6.84
CA ILE A 545 28.26 5.53 6.99
C ILE A 545 29.74 5.69 7.37
N ARG A 546 30.46 6.63 6.75
CA ARG A 546 31.86 6.90 7.07
C ARG A 546 32.07 7.34 8.52
N LEU A 547 31.19 8.20 9.05
CA LEU A 547 31.22 8.57 10.47
C LEU A 547 30.97 7.36 11.39
N GLN A 548 30.01 6.50 11.02
CA GLN A 548 29.73 5.26 11.75
C GLN A 548 30.94 4.30 11.72
N MET A 549 31.66 4.22 10.60
CA MET A 549 32.90 3.43 10.51
C MET A 549 34.04 4.04 11.34
N GLN A 550 34.13 5.36 11.43
CA GLN A 550 35.09 6.01 12.34
C GLN A 550 34.83 5.65 13.80
N ILE A 551 33.55 5.57 14.20
CA ILE A 551 33.17 5.08 15.53
C ILE A 551 33.66 3.63 15.74
N LEU A 552 33.38 2.73 14.80
CA LEU A 552 33.81 1.33 14.88
C LEU A 552 35.34 1.17 14.94
N LYS A 553 36.07 1.99 14.19
CA LYS A 553 37.55 2.02 14.23
C LYS A 553 38.07 2.37 15.63
N SER A 554 37.43 3.34 16.28
CA SER A 554 37.81 3.81 17.61
C SER A 554 37.31 2.92 18.75
N VAL A 555 36.41 1.96 18.48
CA VAL A 555 35.89 1.00 19.46
C VAL A 555 36.17 -0.42 18.96
N PRO A 556 37.38 -0.99 19.17
CA PRO A 556 37.83 -2.20 18.48
C PRO A 556 36.98 -3.45 18.75
N ASN A 557 36.50 -3.64 19.98
CA ASN A 557 35.62 -4.77 20.35
C ASN A 557 34.15 -4.40 20.10
N SER A 558 33.79 -4.10 18.86
CA SER A 558 32.41 -3.77 18.50
C SER A 558 31.99 -4.28 17.13
N TYR A 559 30.69 -4.49 16.95
CA TYR A 559 30.07 -4.92 15.70
C TYR A 559 29.02 -3.90 15.28
N PHE A 560 28.80 -3.76 13.97
CA PHE A 560 27.70 -2.99 13.44
C PHE A 560 26.67 -3.90 12.76
N LEU A 561 25.48 -3.94 13.35
CA LEU A 561 24.35 -4.66 12.81
C LEU A 561 23.50 -3.73 11.95
N ILE A 562 23.13 -4.23 10.79
CA ILE A 562 22.46 -3.47 9.75
C ILE A 562 21.21 -4.22 9.37
N GLN A 563 20.05 -3.69 9.74
CA GLN A 563 18.78 -4.30 9.30
C GLN A 563 18.44 -3.86 7.89
N GLY A 564 17.93 -4.78 7.06
CA GLY A 564 17.36 -4.46 5.76
C GLY A 564 17.42 -5.63 4.79
N VAL A 565 16.56 -5.60 3.78
CA VAL A 565 16.70 -6.44 2.58
C VAL A 565 17.57 -5.68 1.60
N ALA A 566 18.61 -6.33 1.11
CA ALA A 566 19.25 -5.94 -0.13
C ALA A 566 19.09 -7.13 -1.09
N ASP A 567 18.50 -6.89 -2.26
CA ASP A 567 18.93 -7.68 -3.40
C ASP A 567 20.39 -7.32 -3.71
N ASP A 568 21.14 -8.32 -4.16
CA ASP A 568 22.47 -8.16 -4.77
C ASP A 568 23.55 -7.58 -3.84
N ASN A 569 23.45 -7.76 -2.52
CA ASN A 569 24.42 -7.29 -1.49
C ASN A 569 24.80 -5.80 -1.52
N SER A 570 24.23 -4.98 -2.42
CA SER A 570 24.64 -3.59 -2.70
C SER A 570 24.79 -2.70 -1.46
N LEU A 571 23.88 -2.85 -0.50
CA LEU A 571 23.95 -2.13 0.76
C LEU A 571 25.13 -2.60 1.62
N LEU A 572 25.30 -3.91 1.78
CA LEU A 572 26.44 -4.48 2.50
C LEU A 572 27.76 -4.10 1.81
N ASP A 573 27.80 -4.14 0.49
CA ASP A 573 28.98 -3.76 -0.31
C ASP A 573 29.35 -2.29 -0.08
N LEU A 574 28.37 -1.38 -0.03
CA LEU A 574 28.60 0.03 0.30
C LEU A 574 29.22 0.17 1.71
N PHE A 575 28.70 -0.55 2.70
CA PHE A 575 29.26 -0.54 4.05
C PHE A 575 30.67 -1.11 4.08
N CYS A 576 30.91 -2.24 3.42
CA CYS A 576 32.21 -2.90 3.34
C CYS A 576 33.25 -2.04 2.61
N GLN A 577 32.86 -1.38 1.52
CA GLN A 577 33.71 -0.45 0.78
C GLN A 577 34.16 0.71 1.69
N ILE A 578 33.21 1.37 2.36
CA ILE A 578 33.52 2.50 3.25
C ILE A 578 34.30 2.03 4.48
N ALA A 579 34.02 0.83 5.00
CA ALA A 579 34.79 0.21 6.07
C ALA A 579 36.26 0.03 5.67
N ALA A 580 36.52 -0.48 4.46
CA ALA A 580 37.86 -0.63 3.93
C ALA A 580 38.56 0.74 3.76
N GLU A 581 37.86 1.77 3.26
CA GLU A 581 38.37 3.15 3.15
C GLU A 581 38.80 3.72 4.52
N VAL A 582 38.04 3.43 5.58
CA VAL A 582 38.31 3.91 6.94
C VAL A 582 39.33 3.04 7.69
N GLY A 583 39.49 1.77 7.27
CA GLY A 583 40.36 0.77 7.91
C GLY A 583 39.65 -0.01 9.03
N VAL A 584 38.41 -0.44 8.78
CA VAL A 584 37.62 -1.32 9.66
C VAL A 584 37.46 -2.68 8.98
N GLU A 585 37.66 -3.77 9.72
CA GLU A 585 37.48 -5.13 9.21
C GLU A 585 36.00 -5.41 8.90
N THR A 586 35.72 -5.95 7.72
CA THR A 586 34.35 -6.15 7.21
C THR A 586 33.57 -7.23 7.96
N ASN A 587 34.25 -8.19 8.59
CA ASN A 587 33.65 -9.21 9.48
C ASN A 587 32.94 -8.61 10.71
N ARG A 588 33.20 -7.34 11.03
CA ARG A 588 32.52 -6.59 12.10
C ARG A 588 31.17 -6.02 11.66
N ILE A 589 30.83 -6.13 10.39
CA ILE A 589 29.57 -5.64 9.80
C ILE A 589 28.70 -6.84 9.48
N LYS A 590 27.48 -6.88 10.02
CA LYS A 590 26.56 -8.01 9.82
C LYS A 590 25.17 -7.52 9.43
N MET A 591 24.59 -8.15 8.41
CA MET A 591 23.23 -7.88 7.98
C MET A 591 22.22 -8.68 8.82
N LEU A 592 21.11 -8.05 9.15
CA LEU A 592 19.96 -8.69 9.79
C LEU A 592 18.76 -8.69 8.84
N PRO A 593 17.96 -9.77 8.83
CA PRO A 593 16.73 -9.81 8.04
C PRO A 593 15.70 -8.81 8.56
N LEU A 594 14.65 -8.57 7.75
CA LEU A 594 13.46 -7.90 8.24
C LEU A 594 12.65 -8.86 9.12
N TYR A 595 12.10 -8.34 10.22
CA TYR A 595 11.24 -9.07 11.14
C TYR A 595 9.83 -8.48 11.12
N GLN A 596 8.82 -9.27 11.51
CA GLN A 596 7.49 -8.75 11.82
C GLN A 596 7.58 -7.69 12.92
N THR A 597 6.67 -6.70 12.91
CA THR A 597 6.78 -5.46 13.71
C THR A 597 7.04 -5.68 15.20
N GLU A 598 6.32 -6.59 15.85
CA GLU A 598 6.45 -6.83 17.29
C GLU A 598 7.74 -7.60 17.63
N THR A 599 8.14 -8.53 16.76
CA THR A 599 9.42 -9.26 16.86
C THR A 599 10.60 -8.34 16.60
N TYR A 600 10.46 -7.41 15.65
CA TYR A 600 11.45 -6.36 15.38
C TYR A 600 11.72 -5.54 16.64
N ARG A 601 10.67 -5.03 17.30
CA ARG A 601 10.79 -4.25 18.55
C ARG A 601 11.51 -5.04 19.64
N ALA A 602 11.17 -6.33 19.79
CA ALA A 602 11.85 -7.20 20.75
C ALA A 602 13.34 -7.37 20.42
N ASN A 603 13.65 -7.56 19.14
CA ASN A 603 15.02 -7.75 18.66
C ASN A 603 15.88 -6.47 18.72
N LEU A 604 15.30 -5.27 18.86
CA LEU A 604 16.07 -4.05 19.13
C LEU A 604 16.97 -4.19 20.36
N ALA A 605 16.58 -5.01 21.35
CA ALA A 605 17.34 -5.25 22.57
C ALA A 605 18.72 -5.89 22.33
N ILE A 606 19.02 -6.39 21.13
CA ILE A 606 20.37 -6.84 20.75
C ILE A 606 21.39 -5.70 20.81
N ALA A 607 20.95 -4.46 20.60
CA ALA A 607 21.81 -3.29 20.49
C ALA A 607 22.24 -2.77 21.87
N ASP A 608 23.52 -2.38 21.94
CA ASP A 608 24.05 -1.56 23.02
C ASP A 608 23.85 -0.07 22.76
N VAL A 609 23.99 0.33 21.48
CA VAL A 609 23.81 1.70 21.02
C VAL A 609 23.19 1.67 19.62
N VAL A 610 22.18 2.49 19.37
CA VAL A 610 21.69 2.73 18.02
C VAL A 610 22.39 3.95 17.43
N LEU A 611 22.78 3.83 16.15
CA LEU A 611 23.37 4.93 15.38
C LEU A 611 22.32 5.39 14.36
N ASP A 612 21.76 6.59 14.57
CA ASP A 612 20.74 7.12 13.65
C ASP A 612 21.35 7.55 12.31
N THR A 613 20.49 7.87 11.35
CA THR A 613 20.88 8.33 10.02
C THR A 613 20.68 9.83 9.84
N TYR A 614 21.47 10.42 8.95
CA TYR A 614 21.39 11.83 8.54
C TYR A 614 21.63 11.88 7.01
N PRO A 615 20.91 12.73 6.24
CA PRO A 615 20.02 13.81 6.67
C PRO A 615 18.60 13.37 7.05
N PHE A 616 18.23 12.10 6.92
CA PHE A 616 16.90 11.65 7.33
C PHE A 616 17.00 10.76 8.58
N ASN A 617 16.52 11.24 9.72
CA ASN A 617 16.52 10.51 10.99
C ASN A 617 15.47 9.38 11.03
N GLY A 618 15.57 8.53 12.04
CA GLY A 618 14.46 7.68 12.46
C GLY A 618 13.29 8.52 13.00
N GLY A 619 12.07 8.09 12.68
CA GLY A 619 10.84 8.60 13.30
C GLY A 619 10.34 7.56 14.31
N THR A 620 9.38 6.74 13.90
CA THR A 620 8.86 5.63 14.70
C THR A 620 9.95 4.67 15.19
N THR A 621 10.94 4.32 14.35
CA THR A 621 12.06 3.45 14.76
C THR A 621 12.87 4.05 15.92
N THR A 622 13.05 5.37 15.94
CA THR A 622 13.71 6.07 17.03
C THR A 622 12.85 6.06 18.28
N LEU A 623 11.54 6.33 18.13
CA LEU A 623 10.60 6.27 19.24
C LEU A 623 10.54 4.87 19.87
N GLU A 624 10.53 3.81 19.06
CA GLU A 624 10.60 2.42 19.51
C GLU A 624 11.93 2.10 20.21
N THR A 625 13.04 2.62 19.70
CA THR A 625 14.38 2.49 20.33
C THR A 625 14.41 3.12 21.72
N LEU A 626 13.90 4.36 21.84
CA LEU A 626 13.82 5.06 23.13
C LEU A 626 12.85 4.34 24.08
N TRP A 627 11.72 3.84 23.56
CA TRP A 627 10.78 3.04 24.34
C TRP A 627 11.44 1.78 24.87
N MET A 628 12.26 1.08 24.07
CA MET A 628 13.02 -0.09 24.50
C MET A 628 14.17 0.23 25.46
N GLY A 629 14.43 1.52 25.71
CA GLY A 629 15.44 1.99 26.66
C GLY A 629 16.86 1.78 26.15
N ILE A 630 17.08 1.94 24.84
CA ILE A 630 18.39 1.74 24.21
C ILE A 630 19.03 3.11 23.94
N PRO A 631 20.30 3.32 24.36
CA PRO A 631 21.04 4.53 24.02
C PRO A 631 21.12 4.75 22.50
N LEU A 632 21.05 6.01 22.06
CA LEU A 632 21.00 6.41 20.66
C LEU A 632 21.94 7.58 20.42
N VAL A 633 22.60 7.62 19.26
CA VAL A 633 23.29 8.81 18.76
C VAL A 633 22.51 9.38 17.59
N VAL A 634 22.19 10.67 17.64
CA VAL A 634 21.52 11.41 16.57
C VAL A 634 22.35 12.62 16.16
N LYS A 635 22.39 12.91 14.87
CA LYS A 635 22.89 14.18 14.35
C LYS A 635 21.72 15.13 14.07
N VAL A 636 21.79 16.32 14.64
CA VAL A 636 20.78 17.38 14.53
C VAL A 636 20.96 18.17 13.24
N GLY A 637 19.90 18.25 12.43
CA GLY A 637 19.84 19.08 11.21
C GLY A 637 18.91 20.29 11.33
N GLN A 638 18.39 20.77 10.21
CA GLN A 638 17.50 21.93 10.10
C GLN A 638 16.07 21.55 9.70
N GLN A 639 15.90 20.71 8.68
CA GLN A 639 14.56 20.29 8.25
C GLN A 639 13.92 19.28 9.22
N TRP A 640 12.60 19.14 9.13
CA TRP A 640 11.81 18.25 9.99
C TRP A 640 12.38 16.82 10.08
N SER A 641 12.66 16.19 8.94
CA SER A 641 13.18 14.81 8.89
C SER A 641 14.57 14.66 9.49
N SER A 642 15.37 15.73 9.54
CA SER A 642 16.72 15.77 10.13
C SER A 642 16.73 16.11 11.62
N ARG A 643 15.55 16.31 12.22
CA ARG A 643 15.40 16.71 13.62
C ARG A 643 14.48 15.79 14.41
N ASN A 644 13.86 14.80 13.78
CA ASN A 644 12.99 13.83 14.46
C ASN A 644 13.71 13.13 15.62
N GLY A 645 14.94 12.64 15.43
CA GLY A 645 15.64 11.99 16.54
C GLY A 645 15.96 12.96 17.68
N TYR A 646 16.30 14.22 17.36
CA TYR A 646 16.56 15.27 18.34
C TYR A 646 15.33 15.59 19.20
N THR A 647 14.18 15.89 18.57
CA THR A 647 12.95 16.20 19.32
C THR A 647 12.51 15.03 20.20
N LEU A 648 12.59 13.80 19.68
CA LEU A 648 12.21 12.61 20.45
C LEU A 648 13.12 12.40 21.66
N MET A 649 14.44 12.59 21.52
CA MET A 649 15.37 12.49 22.65
C MET A 649 15.14 13.58 23.70
N MET A 650 14.96 14.84 23.26
CA MET A 650 14.68 15.97 24.16
C MET A 650 13.38 15.76 24.93
N ASN A 651 12.32 15.37 24.24
CA ASN A 651 11.03 15.09 24.86
C ASN A 651 11.08 13.85 25.76
N ALA A 652 11.97 12.88 25.51
CA ALA A 652 12.26 11.76 26.41
C ALA A 652 13.12 12.14 27.64
N GLY A 653 13.62 13.38 27.70
CA GLY A 653 14.50 13.88 28.75
C GLY A 653 15.94 13.38 28.65
N ILE A 654 16.41 13.06 27.43
CA ILE A 654 17.76 12.54 27.15
C ILE A 654 18.54 13.54 26.31
N THR A 655 19.76 13.86 26.73
CA THR A 655 20.65 14.77 25.99
C THR A 655 21.92 14.06 25.50
N GLU A 656 22.25 12.94 26.12
CA GLU A 656 23.39 12.10 25.79
C GLU A 656 23.18 11.44 24.43
N GLY A 657 24.10 11.67 23.50
CA GLY A 657 24.02 11.19 22.13
C GLY A 657 23.49 12.21 21.12
N ILE A 658 23.12 13.42 21.55
CA ILE A 658 22.74 14.52 20.64
C ILE A 658 24.00 15.21 20.12
N ALA A 659 24.19 15.20 18.80
CA ALA A 659 25.33 15.79 18.12
C ALA A 659 24.91 16.92 17.16
N TRP A 660 25.57 18.07 17.27
CA TRP A 660 25.37 19.24 16.40
C TRP A 660 26.36 19.31 15.23
N SER A 661 27.37 18.44 15.23
CA SER A 661 28.35 18.31 14.14
C SER A 661 28.69 16.85 13.86
N ASP A 662 29.40 16.61 12.74
CA ASP A 662 29.90 15.29 12.39
C ASP A 662 30.91 14.78 13.44
N GLU A 663 31.75 15.68 13.97
CA GLU A 663 32.72 15.38 15.02
C GLU A 663 32.02 14.98 16.33
N GLU A 664 31.00 15.73 16.75
CA GLU A 664 30.23 15.39 17.95
C GLU A 664 29.52 14.04 17.80
N TYR A 665 29.04 13.72 16.60
CA TYR A 665 28.38 12.44 16.32
C TYR A 665 29.33 11.27 16.54
N VAL A 666 30.55 11.38 16.00
CA VAL A 666 31.61 10.38 16.19
C VAL A 666 32.01 10.29 17.66
N GLN A 667 32.20 11.44 18.34
CA GLN A 667 32.57 11.48 19.76
C GLN A 667 31.52 10.81 20.65
N TRP A 668 30.24 11.08 20.44
CA TRP A 668 29.16 10.42 21.19
C TRP A 668 29.11 8.92 20.92
N GLY A 669 29.27 8.51 19.66
CA GLY A 669 29.35 7.10 19.29
C GLY A 669 30.48 6.38 20.02
N ILE A 670 31.67 6.98 20.07
CA ILE A 670 32.83 6.43 20.79
C ILE A 670 32.58 6.40 22.29
N LYS A 671 32.08 7.50 22.87
CA LYS A 671 31.84 7.61 24.31
C LYS A 671 30.84 6.55 24.77
N LEU A 672 29.71 6.44 24.08
CA LEU A 672 28.71 5.39 24.34
C LEU A 672 29.22 3.99 24.01
N GLY A 673 30.24 3.84 23.16
CA GLY A 673 30.88 2.55 22.90
C GLY A 673 31.85 2.10 23.99
N LEU A 674 32.63 3.01 24.55
CA LEU A 674 33.67 2.67 25.53
C LEU A 674 33.16 2.72 26.98
N ASP A 675 32.17 3.57 27.28
CA ASP A 675 31.68 3.78 28.63
C ASP A 675 30.39 2.99 28.92
N LYS A 676 30.56 1.79 29.51
CA LYS A 676 29.43 0.95 29.93
C LYS A 676 28.56 1.62 31.01
N ASN A 677 29.15 2.39 31.92
CA ASN A 677 28.41 3.01 33.01
C ASN A 677 27.50 4.11 32.46
N LEU A 678 27.99 4.90 31.51
CA LEU A 678 27.18 5.89 30.79
C LEU A 678 26.02 5.21 30.05
N ARG A 679 26.26 4.08 29.38
CA ARG A 679 25.17 3.32 28.73
C ARG A 679 24.10 2.91 29.73
N GLU A 680 24.48 2.35 30.89
CA GLU A 680 23.53 1.95 31.92
C GLU A 680 22.79 3.13 32.54
N GLU A 681 23.44 4.28 32.72
CA GLU A 681 22.81 5.51 33.16
C GLU A 681 21.73 5.98 32.17
N VAL A 682 22.04 6.00 30.87
CA VAL A 682 21.09 6.37 29.82
C VAL A 682 19.94 5.37 29.75
N ARG A 683 20.21 4.06 29.83
CA ARG A 683 19.17 3.01 29.91
C ARG A 683 18.24 3.25 31.11
N TRP A 684 18.79 3.60 32.27
CA TRP A 684 17.99 3.92 33.46
C TRP A 684 17.15 5.19 33.29
N LYS A 685 17.74 6.27 32.74
CA LYS A 685 17.03 7.52 32.45
C LYS A 685 15.84 7.27 31.51
N LEU A 686 16.04 6.51 30.43
CA LEU A 686 14.98 6.14 29.49
C LEU A 686 13.85 5.32 30.13
N ARG A 687 14.19 4.34 30.99
CA ARG A 687 13.16 3.57 31.71
C ARG A 687 12.36 4.45 32.66
N LYS A 688 13.03 5.35 33.39
CA LYS A 688 12.38 6.31 34.29
C LYS A 688 11.50 7.29 33.50
N SER A 689 11.95 7.72 32.32
CA SER A 689 11.25 8.73 31.54
C SER A 689 9.86 8.27 31.10
N ARG A 690 9.62 6.98 30.91
CA ARG A 690 8.27 6.40 30.64
C ARG A 690 7.17 6.84 31.62
N HIS A 691 7.55 7.30 32.82
CA HIS A 691 6.61 7.79 33.83
C HIS A 691 6.62 9.30 34.02
N THR A 692 7.60 10.02 33.46
CA THR A 692 7.83 11.43 33.79
C THR A 692 7.92 12.35 32.57
N SER A 693 8.20 11.80 31.39
CA SER A 693 8.43 12.57 30.17
C SER A 693 7.13 12.77 29.38
N PRO A 694 6.98 13.93 28.70
CA PRO A 694 5.81 14.20 27.86
C PRO A 694 5.69 13.25 26.67
N LEU A 695 6.80 12.69 26.17
CA LEU A 695 6.81 11.77 25.02
C LEU A 695 5.97 10.50 25.28
N TRP A 696 5.83 10.13 26.55
CA TRP A 696 5.15 8.91 27.00
C TRP A 696 3.81 9.18 27.68
N ASN A 697 3.24 10.37 27.45
CA ASN A 697 1.99 10.80 28.05
C ASN A 697 1.03 11.28 26.96
N ALA A 698 0.51 10.33 26.18
CA ALA A 698 -0.37 10.66 25.06
C ALA A 698 -1.67 11.34 25.51
N LYS A 699 -2.13 11.07 26.75
CA LYS A 699 -3.28 11.75 27.33
C LYS A 699 -3.04 13.23 27.55
N GLN A 700 -1.88 13.62 28.10
CA GLN A 700 -1.55 15.04 28.26
C GLN A 700 -1.33 15.71 26.91
N PHE A 701 -0.60 15.06 26.00
CA PHE A 701 -0.45 15.53 24.61
C PHE A 701 -1.80 15.80 23.94
N THR A 702 -2.78 14.91 24.11
CA THR A 702 -4.12 15.09 23.53
C THR A 702 -4.82 16.33 24.08
N ARG A 703 -4.65 16.63 25.37
CA ARG A 703 -5.20 17.86 25.97
C ARG A 703 -4.52 19.12 25.42
N ASP A 704 -3.21 19.07 25.22
CA ASP A 704 -2.46 20.19 24.66
C ASP A 704 -2.84 20.42 23.20
N LEU A 705 -3.08 19.35 22.45
CA LEU A 705 -3.62 19.38 21.10
C LEU A 705 -5.05 19.94 21.06
N GLU A 706 -5.91 19.53 21.97
CA GLU A 706 -7.27 20.09 22.12
C GLU A 706 -7.26 21.58 22.44
N ASN A 707 -6.34 22.01 23.31
CA ASN A 707 -6.12 23.43 23.61
C ASN A 707 -5.64 24.18 22.36
N ALA A 708 -4.75 23.59 21.56
CA ALA A 708 -4.33 24.16 20.28
C ALA A 708 -5.52 24.31 19.33
N TYR A 709 -6.37 23.29 19.17
CA TYR A 709 -7.58 23.36 18.36
C TYR A 709 -8.54 24.45 18.81
N ARG A 710 -8.75 24.60 20.13
CA ARG A 710 -9.55 25.70 20.69
C ARG A 710 -8.98 27.06 20.34
N GLN A 711 -7.66 27.24 20.45
CA GLN A 711 -7.01 28.51 20.12
C GLN A 711 -7.07 28.81 18.62
N MET A 712 -6.85 27.82 17.76
CA MET A 712 -7.00 27.96 16.31
C MET A 712 -8.44 28.36 15.94
N TRP A 713 -9.44 27.72 16.56
CA TRP A 713 -10.84 28.06 16.37
C TRP A 713 -11.17 29.48 16.83
N ASN A 714 -10.65 29.91 17.98
CA ASN A 714 -10.83 31.26 18.49
C ASN A 714 -10.24 32.32 17.54
N ILE A 715 -9.05 32.06 16.99
CA ILE A 715 -8.43 32.93 15.98
C ILE A 715 -9.33 33.00 14.74
N TYR A 716 -9.84 31.85 14.27
CA TYR A 716 -10.77 31.80 13.15
C TYR A 716 -12.10 32.49 13.43
N CYS A 717 -12.58 32.59 14.67
CA CYS A 717 -13.77 33.36 15.00
C CYS A 717 -13.50 34.88 15.02
N GLN A 718 -12.25 35.30 15.19
CA GLN A 718 -11.85 36.71 15.33
C GLN A 718 -11.35 37.38 14.05
N SER A 719 -10.91 36.60 13.05
CA SER A 719 -10.36 37.09 11.77
C SER A 719 -11.37 37.79 10.85
#